data_AF-A0A6J7ZPV4-F1
#
_entry.id   AF-A0A6J7ZPV4-F1
#
_cell.length_a   1.000
_cell.length_b   1.000
_cell.length_c   1.000
_cell.angle_alpha   90.00
_cell.angle_beta   90.00
_cell.angle_gamma   90.00
#
_symmetry.space_group_name_H-M   'P 1'
#
loop_
_entity.id
_entity.type
_entity.pdbx_description
1 polymer ?
#
loop_
_entity_poly.entity_id
_entity_poly.type
_entity_poly.pdbx_seq_one_letter_code
_entity_poly.pdbx_strand_id
1 'polypeptide(L)'
;MGGPVNGTLTATDVTNPVMKGYAANEAIRDYSNISYNTYGDGVTDNKQPTVVADLVANGTNSEAVITTQTGGRNVHFATEGFLADSNLLWPALQWSAKGTEPTVRLNMSRDQGIFVSRNDMDQSQETFDVNNGIYDKLLPILDKWNKDYNFVGSYYINVGNNPPDQTTDWNKSGPYYQQMLAQGNEIGTHSYTHPEDTNVLTPTDLEFQFNQSQSVIEQNLGINVTGAAIPGAPEGFAVSQELKKYLDYVSGGYSGVGAGYPNAFGLPFKGEDYVYLAPNMKFDFSLIEFEKKTVPEAEAVWNQEYNDIASHAAMPIFHWPWHDYASTTAPGAAPGYTEQMFTNLIAKAYNAGAEFVTANDLSNRIKTFEKAKISTSTTENTITAKVEAATNTDVGTFGLNVEKGQQIQSVSNWYAYDADTVFLPKAGGEFTINLGTTPQDVTRIIDLPMRSTLESVTGDGQNLDYTFTGAGTVKLDLKIPQGQDVVTTGADSTTLNGDILEMVFKNGGSHTAKVSFGVAQDQPPTVINPITDVTAEEDDPSKTIDLSNVFDDVDNDKNLIVKTVTTNSNETLVTSSITDNTLTLNYLKDKSGTADITVEATSNGLKVTDTFTVNVNSVDDAPTVVNPIADVTAEEDDPSKTIDLSNVFDDVDNDKNLIVKTVTTNSNETLVTSSITDNTLTLNYLKDKSGTADITVEATSNGQTVTDTFTVNVNSVDDAPTVASPIADVTATKNAPQSTIDLANVFDDIDNDIAAINKTVLTNSNTGLVTPSISGNTLTLNYLNNQFGTANITVQGTSNGKTVDDTFTVNVNDSVVTNPNDPVVTNPNAPFNVINVTSANNNVTGTAGNDQINGTAGNETLAGAKGNDILNGGDGNDILKGGDGNDTLNGDGGNDQLQGQLGDDGLNGGIGDDTLSGGAGSDTLSGGADNDSLKGDAGNDLLNGDAGNDSLSGGADNDTLSGDAGNDKLNGDAGNDKLNGDAGNDTLNGGDGDDTLIGVDTTTFGKGEIDTLIGGQNKDRFVLGDSSQAYYKDTGSGDYALISDFKLNDDTIQLYGSASNYELQTKYSLGSNTGTAIWLTTSGSKELIAIVKADQTLNLTNSNTFSFV
;
A
#
# COMPACT_ATOMS: atom_id res chain seq x y z
N MET A 1 -2.45 42.08 27.79
CA MET A 1 -3.36 42.02 26.65
C MET A 1 -3.42 43.38 25.98
N GLY A 2 -3.00 43.47 24.72
CA GLY A 2 -3.30 44.58 23.80
C GLY A 2 -4.17 44.08 22.65
N GLY A 3 -5.06 44.93 22.12
CA GLY A 3 -5.88 44.62 20.93
C GLY A 3 -5.07 44.62 19.63
N PRO A 4 -5.73 44.57 18.44
CA PRO A 4 -5.06 44.46 17.15
C PRO A 4 -4.12 45.65 16.90
N VAL A 5 -2.83 45.39 16.77
CA VAL A 5 -1.80 46.41 16.53
C VAL A 5 -0.84 45.96 15.43
N ASN A 6 -0.23 46.93 14.77
CA ASN A 6 0.99 46.67 13.99
C ASN A 6 2.17 46.72 14.96
N GLY A 7 3.06 45.74 14.87
CA GLY A 7 4.21 45.66 15.75
C GLY A 7 5.39 45.00 15.08
N THR A 8 6.60 45.44 15.41
CA THR A 8 7.84 44.82 14.96
C THR A 8 8.47 44.10 16.13
N LEU A 9 8.76 42.81 15.98
CA LEU A 9 9.62 42.13 16.93
C LEU A 9 11.08 42.41 16.56
N THR A 10 11.87 42.85 17.53
CA THR A 10 13.28 43.22 17.34
C THR A 10 14.19 42.44 18.27
N ALA A 11 15.36 42.04 17.78
CA ALA A 11 16.37 41.33 18.55
C ALA A 11 17.09 42.27 19.53
N THR A 12 17.06 42.01 20.83
CA THR A 12 17.63 42.92 21.84
C THR A 12 18.85 42.37 22.58
N ASP A 13 18.85 41.09 22.95
CA ASP A 13 20.04 40.43 23.53
C ASP A 13 20.67 39.44 22.55
N VAL A 14 21.44 39.98 21.60
CA VAL A 14 22.17 39.17 20.60
C VAL A 14 23.40 38.44 21.17
N THR A 15 23.66 38.56 22.48
CA THR A 15 24.68 37.75 23.16
C THR A 15 24.11 36.41 23.63
N ASN A 16 22.79 36.28 23.70
CA ASN A 16 22.12 35.03 24.01
C ASN A 16 22.28 34.04 22.83
N PRO A 17 22.63 32.76 23.06
CA PRO A 17 22.75 31.75 22.01
C PRO A 17 21.51 31.60 21.12
N VAL A 18 20.31 31.94 21.64
CA VAL A 18 19.06 31.89 20.86
C VAL A 18 18.96 33.00 19.81
N MET A 19 19.76 34.05 19.95
CA MET A 19 19.82 35.18 19.01
C MET A 19 21.04 35.10 18.09
N LYS A 20 21.73 33.95 18.06
CA LYS A 20 22.90 33.71 17.22
C LYS A 20 22.50 33.84 15.75
N GLY A 21 23.09 34.82 15.05
CA GLY A 21 22.76 35.13 13.67
C GLY A 21 21.92 36.40 13.50
N TYR A 22 21.45 37.01 14.59
CA TYR A 22 20.80 38.32 14.58
C TYR A 22 21.78 39.44 14.96
N ALA A 23 21.63 40.61 14.34
CA ALA A 23 22.25 41.86 14.76
C ALA A 23 21.40 42.58 15.82
N ALA A 24 22.05 43.37 16.68
CA ALA A 24 21.32 44.11 17.72
C ALA A 24 20.33 45.10 17.10
N ASN A 25 19.06 45.03 17.52
CA ASN A 25 17.89 45.73 16.99
C ASN A 25 17.52 45.36 15.54
N GLU A 26 18.02 44.25 15.03
CA GLU A 26 17.51 43.69 13.78
C GLU A 26 16.02 43.37 13.94
N ALA A 27 15.21 43.77 12.95
CA ALA A 27 13.81 43.37 12.90
C ALA A 27 13.76 41.87 12.61
N ILE A 28 13.23 41.12 13.57
CA ILE A 28 13.06 39.67 13.44
C ILE A 28 11.85 39.40 12.53
N ARG A 29 10.74 40.13 12.75
CA ARG A 29 9.58 40.14 11.83
C ARG A 29 8.67 41.33 12.12
N ASP A 30 8.04 41.82 11.06
CA ASP A 30 6.96 42.79 11.12
C ASP A 30 5.59 42.09 11.11
N TYR A 31 4.72 42.51 12.01
CA TYR A 31 3.35 42.02 12.12
C TYR A 31 2.34 43.11 11.81
N SER A 32 1.23 42.68 11.21
CA SER A 32 0.08 43.52 10.93
C SER A 32 -1.15 42.99 11.67
N ASN A 33 -1.86 43.87 12.36
CA ASN A 33 -3.16 43.60 12.99
C ASN A 33 -3.17 42.42 14.00
N ILE A 34 -2.14 42.33 14.85
CA ILE A 34 -1.99 41.22 15.80
C ILE A 34 -2.52 41.54 17.20
N SER A 35 -3.06 40.54 17.88
CA SER A 35 -3.28 40.55 19.33
C SER A 35 -2.01 40.08 20.04
N TYR A 36 -1.71 40.64 21.22
CA TYR A 36 -0.52 40.25 21.98
C TYR A 36 -0.72 40.32 23.50
N ASN A 37 0.04 39.50 24.21
CA ASN A 37 0.04 39.43 25.68
C ASN A 37 1.44 39.66 26.24
N THR A 38 1.57 40.53 27.26
CA THR A 38 2.84 40.80 27.95
C THR A 38 2.95 39.95 29.21
N TYR A 39 4.12 39.38 29.49
CA TYR A 39 4.36 38.62 30.73
C TYR A 39 4.35 39.55 31.95
N GLY A 40 3.63 39.15 33.00
CA GLY A 40 3.63 39.83 34.29
C GLY A 40 4.73 39.32 35.21
N ASP A 41 5.09 40.13 36.20
CA ASP A 41 6.05 39.95 37.30
C ASP A 41 5.73 38.80 38.29
N GLY A 42 4.74 37.96 37.99
CA GLY A 42 4.20 36.90 38.85
C GLY A 42 4.93 35.55 38.80
N VAL A 43 6.17 35.47 38.32
CA VAL A 43 6.94 34.20 38.30
C VAL A 43 7.34 33.83 39.74
N THR A 44 6.60 32.92 40.37
CA THR A 44 6.82 32.49 41.77
C THR A 44 7.98 31.53 41.98
N ASP A 45 8.73 31.16 40.93
CA ASP A 45 9.74 30.06 40.97
C ASP A 45 11.20 30.53 41.14
N ASN A 46 11.45 31.70 41.75
CA ASN A 46 12.78 32.24 42.08
C ASN A 46 13.80 32.39 40.92
N LYS A 47 13.41 32.23 39.65
CA LYS A 47 14.26 32.50 38.48
C LYS A 47 13.59 33.52 37.57
N GLN A 48 14.33 34.59 37.26
CA GLN A 48 13.87 35.68 36.41
C GLN A 48 13.87 35.23 34.92
N PRO A 49 12.84 35.59 34.14
CA PRO A 49 12.84 35.40 32.68
C PRO A 49 14.00 36.14 32.01
N THR A 50 14.50 35.62 30.87
CA THR A 50 15.46 36.38 30.02
C THR A 50 14.71 37.00 28.85
N VAL A 51 14.73 38.33 28.80
CA VAL A 51 14.26 39.14 27.66
C VAL A 51 15.37 39.17 26.62
N VAL A 52 15.11 38.69 25.41
CA VAL A 52 16.10 38.68 24.31
C VAL A 52 15.55 39.31 23.02
N ALA A 53 14.26 39.62 22.99
CA ALA A 53 13.60 40.39 21.97
C ALA A 53 12.61 41.38 22.60
N ASP A 54 12.21 42.37 21.82
CA ASP A 54 11.26 43.40 22.21
C ASP A 54 10.18 43.53 21.14
N LEU A 55 8.91 43.57 21.55
CA LEU A 55 7.79 43.90 20.68
C LEU A 55 7.54 45.41 20.74
N VAL A 56 7.83 46.10 19.63
CA VAL A 56 7.55 47.52 19.48
C VAL A 56 6.19 47.68 18.81
N ALA A 57 5.16 48.00 19.59
CA ALA A 57 3.80 48.23 19.10
C ALA A 57 3.26 49.59 19.57
N ASN A 58 2.65 50.36 18.68
CA ASN A 58 2.12 51.71 18.96
C ASN A 58 3.12 52.65 19.67
N GLY A 59 4.42 52.52 19.38
CA GLY A 59 5.48 53.31 20.02
C GLY A 59 5.76 52.94 21.48
N THR A 60 5.14 51.87 22.00
CA THR A 60 5.42 51.29 23.31
C THR A 60 6.29 50.06 23.13
N ASN A 61 7.37 49.97 23.88
CA ASN A 61 8.21 48.80 23.91
C ASN A 61 7.72 47.85 25.00
N SER A 62 7.43 46.60 24.64
CA SER A 62 7.03 45.54 25.58
C SER A 62 8.07 44.43 25.53
N GLU A 63 8.53 43.99 26.72
CA GLU A 63 9.50 42.90 26.85
C GLU A 63 8.92 41.62 26.23
N ALA A 64 9.54 41.16 25.13
CA ALA A 64 9.26 39.85 24.57
C ALA A 64 10.25 38.86 25.22
N VAL A 65 9.78 38.20 26.26
CA VAL A 65 10.54 37.17 26.95
C VAL A 65 10.63 35.98 25.98
N ILE A 66 11.79 35.36 25.86
CA ILE A 66 11.93 34.16 25.00
C ILE A 66 12.29 32.95 25.85
N THR A 67 12.64 33.11 27.13
CA THR A 67 13.05 31.99 27.99
C THR A 67 12.45 32.07 29.39
N THR A 68 11.79 30.98 29.82
CA THR A 68 11.36 30.72 31.20
C THR A 68 11.62 29.25 31.57
N GLN A 69 11.79 28.92 32.85
CA GLN A 69 11.79 27.52 33.31
C GLN A 69 10.40 27.22 33.88
N THR A 70 9.67 26.26 33.32
CA THR A 70 8.63 25.57 34.09
C THR A 70 8.82 24.05 33.97
N GLY A 71 8.33 23.30 34.95
CA GLY A 71 8.19 21.83 34.87
C GLY A 71 9.47 20.98 34.94
N GLY A 72 10.65 21.55 34.79
CA GLY A 72 11.93 20.84 34.98
C GLY A 72 12.70 20.46 33.72
N ARG A 73 12.34 21.03 32.56
CA ARG A 73 13.16 21.39 31.39
C ARG A 73 12.19 21.58 30.22
N ASN A 74 11.77 22.81 29.91
CA ASN A 74 11.58 23.41 28.57
C ASN A 74 11.07 24.86 28.68
N VAL A 75 11.38 25.67 27.67
CA VAL A 75 11.18 27.12 27.64
C VAL A 75 9.78 27.43 27.11
N HIS A 76 9.02 28.27 27.83
CA HIS A 76 7.85 28.91 27.26
C HIS A 76 8.30 30.18 26.54
N PHE A 77 8.19 30.17 25.21
CA PHE A 77 8.35 31.36 24.39
C PHE A 77 7.30 32.39 24.79
N ALA A 78 7.71 33.61 25.07
CA ALA A 78 7.00 34.47 25.99
C ALA A 78 6.73 35.88 25.46
N THR A 79 5.83 35.94 24.49
CA THR A 79 4.59 36.74 24.47
C THR A 79 3.76 36.07 23.38
N GLU A 80 2.66 35.40 23.69
CA GLU A 80 1.89 34.53 22.78
C GLU A 80 2.06 34.93 21.30
N GLY A 81 2.92 34.20 20.59
CA GLY A 81 3.25 34.52 19.21
C GLY A 81 4.62 35.19 18.95
N PHE A 82 5.71 34.49 19.27
CA PHE A 82 6.89 34.53 18.40
C PHE A 82 7.76 33.31 18.67
N LEU A 83 7.94 32.42 17.69
CA LEU A 83 9.21 31.84 17.21
C LEU A 83 8.90 30.61 16.33
N ALA A 84 8.98 30.79 15.01
CA ALA A 84 8.94 29.72 14.02
C ALA A 84 10.31 29.03 13.87
N ASP A 85 10.91 28.61 14.99
CA ASP A 85 12.16 27.84 14.99
C ASP A 85 12.10 26.82 16.14
N SER A 86 11.94 25.54 15.79
CA SER A 86 11.98 24.43 16.74
C SER A 86 13.29 24.36 17.53
N ASN A 87 14.37 24.95 17.01
CA ASN A 87 15.73 24.64 17.43
C ASN A 87 16.42 25.76 18.21
N LEU A 88 15.75 26.88 18.47
CA LEU A 88 16.21 27.83 19.50
C LEU A 88 15.90 27.31 20.91
N LEU A 89 14.98 26.35 21.03
CA LEU A 89 14.48 25.78 22.28
C LEU A 89 15.59 25.13 23.12
N TRP A 90 16.38 24.22 22.56
CA TRP A 90 17.41 23.49 23.31
C TRP A 90 18.60 24.37 23.77
N PRO A 91 19.20 25.22 22.91
CA PRO A 91 20.20 26.19 23.35
C PRO A 91 19.65 27.18 24.40
N ALA A 92 18.40 27.65 24.25
CA ALA A 92 17.72 28.49 25.24
C ALA A 92 17.66 27.82 26.61
N LEU A 93 17.41 26.51 26.61
CA LEU A 93 17.19 25.72 27.81
C LEU A 93 18.44 25.42 28.61
N GLN A 94 19.48 24.96 27.93
CA GLN A 94 20.79 24.77 28.57
C GLN A 94 21.38 26.11 29.01
N TRP A 95 21.25 27.17 28.21
CA TRP A 95 21.74 28.49 28.60
C TRP A 95 20.99 29.05 29.82
N SER A 96 19.66 29.03 29.82
CA SER A 96 18.84 29.48 30.96
C SER A 96 19.00 28.63 32.23
N ALA A 97 19.33 27.33 32.08
CA ALA A 97 19.52 26.42 33.21
C ALA A 97 20.97 26.33 33.74
N LYS A 98 21.98 26.50 32.88
CA LYS A 98 23.40 26.22 33.18
C LYS A 98 24.36 27.38 32.87
N GLY A 99 23.94 28.38 32.09
CA GLY A 99 24.76 29.55 31.74
C GLY A 99 25.86 29.30 30.72
N THR A 100 25.84 28.17 30.01
CA THR A 100 26.83 27.78 28.98
C THR A 100 26.15 27.17 27.76
N GLU A 101 26.70 27.42 26.56
CA GLU A 101 26.18 26.89 25.29
C GLU A 101 26.33 25.36 25.26
N PRO A 102 25.31 24.59 24.84
CA PRO A 102 25.42 23.14 24.72
C PRO A 102 26.32 22.75 23.55
N THR A 103 26.81 21.50 23.58
CA THR A 103 27.71 20.91 22.56
C THR A 103 27.00 19.93 21.62
N VAL A 104 25.77 19.53 21.95
CA VAL A 104 24.84 18.76 21.11
C VAL A 104 23.41 19.25 21.32
N ARG A 105 22.54 19.00 20.34
CA ARG A 105 21.16 19.49 20.29
C ARG A 105 20.18 18.37 19.95
N LEU A 106 19.14 18.21 20.77
CA LEU A 106 18.02 17.34 20.45
C LEU A 106 17.11 18.08 19.47
N ASN A 107 16.73 17.44 18.37
CA ASN A 107 15.93 18.02 17.31
C ASN A 107 14.72 17.12 17.00
N MET A 108 13.56 17.72 16.73
CA MET A 108 12.31 17.00 16.42
C MET A 108 12.31 16.32 15.05
N SER A 109 13.39 16.46 14.28
CA SER A 109 13.62 15.84 12.99
C SER A 109 15.11 15.48 12.87
N ARG A 110 15.44 14.60 11.92
CA ARG A 110 16.80 14.29 11.50
C ARG A 110 17.24 15.13 10.30
N ASP A 111 16.28 15.70 9.60
CA ASP A 111 16.47 16.45 8.37
C ASP A 111 16.87 17.91 8.66
N GLN A 112 17.00 18.72 7.62
CA GLN A 112 17.44 20.13 7.74
C GLN A 112 16.29 21.08 8.15
N GLY A 113 15.05 20.60 8.27
CA GLY A 113 13.87 21.38 8.63
C GLY A 113 12.60 20.52 8.67
N ILE A 114 11.50 21.08 9.17
CA ILE A 114 10.17 20.46 9.14
C ILE A 114 9.25 21.32 8.31
N PHE A 115 8.49 20.72 7.41
CA PHE A 115 7.51 21.39 6.58
C PHE A 115 6.12 20.77 6.83
N VAL A 116 5.24 21.54 7.47
CA VAL A 116 3.85 21.19 7.71
C VAL A 116 2.99 21.88 6.66
N SER A 117 2.21 21.10 5.95
CA SER A 117 1.20 21.60 5.04
C SER A 117 -0.18 21.51 5.69
N ARG A 118 -0.83 22.66 5.82
CA ARG A 118 -2.24 22.76 6.23
C ARG A 118 -3.09 23.02 4.98
N ASN A 119 -4.12 22.22 4.77
CA ASN A 119 -5.07 22.40 3.69
C ASN A 119 -6.48 22.61 4.27
N ASP A 120 -7.05 23.76 3.95
CA ASP A 120 -8.42 24.11 4.31
C ASP A 120 -9.34 23.61 3.17
N MET A 121 -10.10 22.54 3.44
CA MET A 121 -10.96 21.87 2.45
C MET A 121 -12.31 22.58 2.35
N ASP A 122 -12.30 23.86 1.99
CA ASP A 122 -13.51 24.70 1.96
C ASP A 122 -14.63 24.10 1.10
N GLN A 123 -14.27 23.40 0.02
CA GLN A 123 -15.22 22.76 -0.90
C GLN A 123 -15.76 21.42 -0.40
N SER A 124 -15.30 20.89 0.73
CA SER A 124 -15.73 19.58 1.25
C SER A 124 -17.19 19.52 1.70
N GLN A 125 -17.78 20.67 2.07
CA GLN A 125 -19.22 20.79 2.32
C GLN A 125 -20.00 21.17 1.06
N GLU A 126 -19.36 21.67 0.00
CA GLU A 126 -20.04 22.17 -1.20
C GLU A 126 -20.38 21.01 -2.14
N THR A 127 -21.60 20.49 -2.01
CA THR A 127 -22.05 19.25 -2.68
C THR A 127 -21.91 19.31 -4.20
N PHE A 128 -22.01 20.50 -4.80
CA PHE A 128 -21.82 20.70 -6.24
C PHE A 128 -20.36 20.47 -6.68
N ASP A 129 -19.39 21.00 -5.95
CA ASP A 129 -17.98 20.92 -6.30
C ASP A 129 -17.42 19.51 -6.06
N VAL A 130 -17.85 18.87 -4.97
CA VAL A 130 -17.62 17.43 -4.73
C VAL A 130 -18.18 16.61 -5.89
N ASN A 131 -19.42 16.89 -6.31
CA ASN A 131 -20.04 16.18 -7.43
C ASN A 131 -19.37 16.43 -8.79
N ASN A 132 -18.74 17.59 -8.98
CA ASN A 132 -17.96 17.92 -10.18
C ASN A 132 -16.51 17.43 -10.15
N GLY A 133 -16.15 16.57 -9.19
CA GLY A 133 -14.89 15.84 -9.20
C GLY A 133 -13.69 16.68 -8.77
N ILE A 134 -13.84 17.49 -7.72
CA ILE A 134 -12.69 18.18 -7.12
C ILE A 134 -11.64 17.17 -6.63
N TYR A 135 -12.06 16.05 -6.00
CA TYR A 135 -11.15 15.00 -5.53
C TYR A 135 -10.55 14.15 -6.65
N ASP A 136 -11.25 13.99 -7.77
CA ASP A 136 -10.70 13.38 -8.99
C ASP A 136 -9.47 14.13 -9.52
N LYS A 137 -9.37 15.44 -9.23
CA LYS A 137 -8.23 16.28 -9.59
C LYS A 137 -7.18 16.32 -8.49
N LEU A 138 -7.61 16.41 -7.22
CA LEU A 138 -6.70 16.55 -6.09
C LEU A 138 -5.87 15.29 -5.88
N LEU A 139 -6.50 14.11 -5.86
CA LEU A 139 -5.84 12.88 -5.46
C LEU A 139 -4.63 12.50 -6.37
N PRO A 140 -4.71 12.63 -7.71
CA PRO A 140 -3.54 12.41 -8.57
C PRO A 140 -2.39 13.39 -8.35
N ILE A 141 -2.69 14.63 -7.95
CA ILE A 141 -1.67 15.64 -7.60
C ILE A 141 -0.95 15.21 -6.32
N LEU A 142 -1.71 14.77 -5.30
CA LEU A 142 -1.15 14.30 -4.03
C LEU A 142 -0.30 13.05 -4.21
N ASP A 143 -0.78 12.07 -4.99
CA ASP A 143 -0.02 10.85 -5.31
C ASP A 143 1.32 11.17 -5.98
N LYS A 144 1.30 12.13 -6.91
CA LYS A 144 2.51 12.62 -7.57
C LYS A 144 3.46 13.30 -6.59
N TRP A 145 2.96 14.21 -5.74
CA TRP A 145 3.82 14.89 -4.75
C TRP A 145 4.39 13.92 -3.72
N ASN A 146 3.62 12.91 -3.30
CA ASN A 146 4.09 11.86 -2.42
C ASN A 146 5.22 11.05 -3.08
N LYS A 147 5.04 10.63 -4.32
CA LYS A 147 6.05 9.86 -5.06
C LYS A 147 7.33 10.66 -5.36
N ASP A 148 7.19 11.92 -5.78
CA ASP A 148 8.32 12.73 -6.25
C ASP A 148 9.09 13.38 -5.07
N TYR A 149 8.41 13.65 -3.95
CA TYR A 149 8.96 14.46 -2.85
C TYR A 149 8.70 13.90 -1.45
N ASN A 150 8.06 12.73 -1.32
CA ASN A 150 7.57 12.18 -0.04
C ASN A 150 6.62 13.15 0.71
N PHE A 151 5.90 13.97 -0.06
CA PHE A 151 4.99 14.97 0.48
C PHE A 151 3.77 14.34 1.14
N VAL A 152 3.39 14.91 2.28
CA VAL A 152 2.11 14.70 2.96
C VAL A 152 1.60 16.02 3.51
N GLY A 153 0.30 16.10 3.76
CA GLY A 153 -0.34 17.25 4.39
C GLY A 153 -1.46 16.86 5.34
N SER A 154 -2.02 17.87 6.00
CA SER A 154 -3.21 17.78 6.84
C SER A 154 -4.37 18.49 6.17
N TYR A 155 -5.46 17.77 5.94
CA TYR A 155 -6.63 18.24 5.20
C TYR A 155 -7.82 18.34 6.16
N TYR A 156 -8.31 19.55 6.35
CA TYR A 156 -9.32 19.85 7.36
C TYR A 156 -10.69 20.02 6.68
N ILE A 157 -11.65 19.18 7.07
CA ILE A 157 -12.96 19.04 6.41
C ILE A 157 -14.01 19.94 7.05
N ASN A 158 -14.84 20.59 6.22
CA ASN A 158 -16.11 21.13 6.65
C ASN A 158 -17.22 20.10 6.42
N VAL A 159 -18.04 19.83 7.44
CA VAL A 159 -19.12 18.81 7.35
C VAL A 159 -20.37 19.34 6.63
N GLY A 160 -20.72 20.61 6.84
CA GLY A 160 -21.93 21.25 6.32
C GLY A 160 -23.21 20.89 7.08
N ASN A 161 -24.09 21.88 7.31
CA ASN A 161 -25.38 21.69 7.98
C ASN A 161 -26.58 22.24 7.21
N ASN A 162 -26.42 22.59 5.93
CA ASN A 162 -27.43 23.29 5.16
C ASN A 162 -27.66 22.57 3.81
N PRO A 163 -28.37 21.43 3.82
CA PRO A 163 -28.70 20.68 2.60
C PRO A 163 -29.68 21.46 1.70
N PRO A 164 -29.65 21.24 0.37
CA PRO A 164 -28.95 20.16 -0.30
C PRO A 164 -27.54 20.49 -0.81
N ASP A 165 -27.07 21.73 -0.67
CA ASP A 165 -25.86 22.22 -1.33
C ASP A 165 -24.65 22.44 -0.41
N GLN A 166 -24.86 22.51 0.91
CA GLN A 166 -23.80 22.62 1.91
C GLN A 166 -23.86 21.48 2.93
N THR A 167 -23.53 20.28 2.45
CA THR A 167 -23.33 19.05 3.22
C THR A 167 -22.28 18.17 2.54
N THR A 168 -21.40 17.56 3.33
CA THR A 168 -20.46 16.55 2.85
C THR A 168 -21.23 15.32 2.35
N ASP A 169 -20.93 14.91 1.12
CA ASP A 169 -21.41 13.66 0.54
C ASP A 169 -20.41 12.54 0.91
N TRP A 170 -20.66 11.83 2.00
CA TRP A 170 -19.74 10.81 2.52
C TRP A 170 -19.57 9.61 1.59
N ASN A 171 -20.62 9.23 0.83
CA ASN A 171 -20.54 8.16 -0.17
C ASN A 171 -19.54 8.50 -1.28
N LYS A 172 -19.41 9.80 -1.60
CA LYS A 172 -18.43 10.26 -2.60
C LYS A 172 -17.09 10.61 -2.00
N SER A 173 -17.06 11.45 -0.96
CA SER A 173 -15.85 12.00 -0.35
C SER A 173 -15.08 10.98 0.48
N GLY A 174 -15.78 10.11 1.22
CA GLY A 174 -15.19 9.12 2.12
C GLY A 174 -14.11 8.26 1.47
N PRO A 175 -14.37 7.63 0.31
CA PRO A 175 -13.36 6.85 -0.42
C PRO A 175 -12.11 7.65 -0.82
N TYR A 176 -12.21 8.96 -1.10
CA TYR A 176 -11.02 9.78 -1.37
C TYR A 176 -10.24 10.09 -0.10
N TYR A 177 -10.94 10.39 1.00
CA TYR A 177 -10.30 10.62 2.30
C TYR A 177 -9.56 9.37 2.80
N GLN A 178 -10.13 8.18 2.61
CA GLN A 178 -9.44 6.92 2.90
C GLN A 178 -8.18 6.72 2.04
N GLN A 179 -8.22 7.09 0.77
CA GLN A 179 -7.01 7.06 -0.09
C GLN A 179 -5.95 8.08 0.37
N MET A 180 -6.36 9.28 0.80
CA MET A 180 -5.45 10.26 1.37
C MET A 180 -4.79 9.74 2.66
N LEU A 181 -5.55 9.11 3.55
CA LEU A 181 -5.06 8.46 4.77
C LEU A 181 -4.07 7.34 4.44
N ALA A 182 -4.36 6.50 3.44
CA ALA A 182 -3.47 5.43 2.99
C ALA A 182 -2.13 5.96 2.42
N GLN A 183 -2.12 7.17 1.86
CA GLN A 183 -0.90 7.88 1.44
C GLN A 183 -0.13 8.52 2.62
N GLY A 184 -0.63 8.37 3.86
CA GLY A 184 -0.04 8.91 5.08
C GLY A 184 -0.33 10.40 5.30
N ASN A 185 -1.37 10.93 4.66
CA ASN A 185 -1.89 12.27 4.97
C ASN A 185 -2.77 12.22 6.22
N GLU A 186 -3.05 13.39 6.79
CA GLU A 186 -3.95 13.55 7.92
C GLU A 186 -5.30 14.13 7.47
N ILE A 187 -6.37 13.66 8.09
CA ILE A 187 -7.70 14.28 8.04
C ILE A 187 -8.02 14.89 9.40
N GLY A 188 -8.43 16.16 9.39
CA GLY A 188 -8.87 16.89 10.58
C GLY A 188 -10.22 17.59 10.37
N THR A 189 -10.71 18.28 11.38
CA THR A 189 -11.92 19.13 11.26
C THR A 189 -11.54 20.57 10.90
N HIS A 190 -12.22 21.17 9.93
CA HIS A 190 -12.15 22.62 9.70
C HIS A 190 -13.28 23.33 10.42
N SER A 191 -14.47 22.71 10.48
CA SER A 191 -15.58 22.99 11.41
C SER A 191 -16.83 22.27 10.88
N TYR A 192 -17.96 22.41 11.57
CA TYR A 192 -19.22 21.92 11.05
C TYR A 192 -19.76 22.81 9.93
N THR A 193 -19.72 24.14 10.05
CA THR A 193 -20.43 25.05 9.12
C THR A 193 -19.57 26.16 8.51
N HIS A 194 -18.26 26.16 8.73
CA HIS A 194 -17.33 27.21 8.31
C HIS A 194 -17.72 28.63 8.80
N PRO A 195 -17.67 28.90 10.11
CA PRO A 195 -17.99 30.23 10.63
C PRO A 195 -16.96 31.29 10.19
N GLU A 196 -17.43 32.46 9.73
CA GLU A 196 -16.57 33.59 9.31
C GLU A 196 -15.73 34.18 10.45
N ASP A 197 -16.21 34.10 11.69
CA ASP A 197 -15.51 34.57 12.89
C ASP A 197 -15.85 33.68 14.09
N THR A 198 -14.91 32.84 14.51
CA THR A 198 -15.10 31.94 15.66
C THR A 198 -15.12 32.68 17.00
N ASN A 199 -14.66 33.93 17.07
CA ASN A 199 -14.60 34.70 18.31
C ASN A 199 -15.96 35.13 18.85
N VAL A 200 -16.99 35.15 18.00
CA VAL A 200 -18.35 35.54 18.40
C VAL A 200 -19.20 34.36 18.85
N LEU A 201 -18.68 33.14 18.73
CA LEU A 201 -19.36 31.90 19.07
C LEU A 201 -19.37 31.66 20.58
N THR A 202 -20.47 31.09 21.08
CA THR A 202 -20.56 30.64 22.46
C THR A 202 -19.84 29.30 22.66
N PRO A 203 -19.56 28.86 23.91
CA PRO A 203 -19.00 27.53 24.15
C PRO A 203 -19.80 26.38 23.53
N THR A 204 -21.14 26.46 23.56
CA THR A 204 -22.02 25.47 22.91
C THR A 204 -21.89 25.50 21.40
N ASP A 205 -21.80 26.70 20.80
CA ASP A 205 -21.56 26.79 19.36
C ASP A 205 -20.20 26.21 18.98
N LEU A 206 -19.14 26.47 19.77
CA LEU A 206 -17.80 25.92 19.52
C LEU A 206 -17.76 24.39 19.66
N GLU A 207 -18.49 23.83 20.62
CA GLU A 207 -18.66 22.38 20.74
C GLU A 207 -19.31 21.81 19.48
N PHE A 208 -20.44 22.38 19.03
CA PHE A 208 -21.08 21.95 17.79
C PHE A 208 -20.16 22.09 16.57
N GLN A 209 -19.43 23.20 16.47
CA GLN A 209 -18.56 23.45 15.33
C GLN A 209 -17.38 22.48 15.25
N PHE A 210 -16.83 22.02 16.37
CA PHE A 210 -15.57 21.27 16.36
C PHE A 210 -15.70 19.86 16.94
N ASN A 211 -16.35 19.69 18.08
CA ASN A 211 -16.57 18.38 18.70
C ASN A 211 -17.56 17.54 17.89
N GLN A 212 -18.73 18.09 17.55
CA GLN A 212 -19.69 17.36 16.73
C GLN A 212 -19.17 17.13 15.30
N SER A 213 -18.42 18.09 14.73
CA SER A 213 -17.78 17.91 13.42
C SER A 213 -16.75 16.77 13.46
N GLN A 214 -15.92 16.74 14.49
CA GLN A 214 -15.01 15.63 14.77
C GLN A 214 -15.79 14.31 14.82
N SER A 215 -16.82 14.19 15.65
CA SER A 215 -17.58 12.95 15.78
C SER A 215 -18.19 12.48 14.45
N VAL A 216 -18.69 13.39 13.61
CA VAL A 216 -19.20 13.01 12.27
C VAL A 216 -18.07 12.51 11.36
N ILE A 217 -16.91 13.16 11.34
CA ILE A 217 -15.77 12.71 10.53
C ILE A 217 -15.28 11.34 11.02
N GLU A 218 -15.15 11.15 12.33
CA GLU A 218 -14.73 9.90 12.95
C GLU A 218 -15.71 8.77 12.64
N GLN A 219 -17.02 9.01 12.79
CA GLN A 219 -18.09 8.06 12.46
C GLN A 219 -18.04 7.61 11.00
N ASN A 220 -17.76 8.53 10.07
CA ASN A 220 -17.77 8.21 8.63
C ASN A 220 -16.46 7.63 8.10
N LEU A 221 -15.34 7.80 8.82
CA LEU A 221 -14.01 7.37 8.35
C LEU A 221 -13.32 6.33 9.24
N GLY A 222 -13.81 6.05 10.45
CA GLY A 222 -13.19 5.12 11.38
C GLY A 222 -11.80 5.56 11.84
N ILE A 223 -11.58 6.88 11.96
CA ILE A 223 -10.31 7.47 12.42
C ILE A 223 -10.51 8.21 13.75
N ASN A 224 -9.40 8.58 14.41
CA ASN A 224 -9.41 9.53 15.52
C ASN A 224 -8.97 10.91 15.01
N VAL A 225 -9.84 11.91 15.07
CA VAL A 225 -9.57 13.27 14.60
C VAL A 225 -9.00 14.10 15.73
N THR A 226 -7.69 14.28 15.76
CA THR A 226 -7.00 14.95 16.87
C THR A 226 -6.83 16.46 16.68
N GLY A 227 -7.09 16.98 15.48
CA GLY A 227 -6.68 18.32 15.07
C GLY A 227 -7.73 19.11 14.33
N ALA A 228 -7.65 20.45 14.48
CA ALA A 228 -8.45 21.36 13.67
C ALA A 228 -7.66 22.52 13.05
N ALA A 229 -8.07 22.92 11.85
CA ALA A 229 -7.77 24.22 11.29
C ALA A 229 -8.93 25.15 11.63
N ILE A 230 -8.67 26.27 12.31
CA ILE A 230 -9.74 27.20 12.65
C ILE A 230 -10.10 28.02 11.39
N PRO A 231 -11.40 28.16 11.03
CA PRO A 231 -11.82 28.96 9.90
C PRO A 231 -12.00 30.43 10.29
N GLY A 232 -11.94 31.30 9.29
CA GLY A 232 -12.30 32.71 9.46
C GLY A 232 -11.23 33.56 10.17
N ALA A 233 -11.70 34.43 11.07
CA ALA A 233 -10.88 35.44 11.74
C ALA A 233 -9.91 34.85 12.80
N PRO A 234 -8.77 35.53 13.08
CA PRO A 234 -7.82 35.15 14.14
C PRO A 234 -8.52 34.85 15.45
N GLU A 235 -8.46 33.62 15.92
CA GLU A 235 -9.13 33.24 17.16
C GLU A 235 -8.40 33.80 18.38
N GLY A 236 -9.19 34.17 19.39
CA GLY A 236 -8.72 34.70 20.66
C GLY A 236 -8.55 33.62 21.72
N PHE A 237 -7.95 34.01 22.84
CA PHE A 237 -7.61 33.08 23.92
C PHE A 237 -8.77 32.32 24.55
N ALA A 238 -9.95 32.93 24.58
CA ALA A 238 -11.15 32.25 25.05
C ALA A 238 -11.55 31.08 24.14
N VAL A 239 -11.41 31.24 22.82
CA VAL A 239 -11.75 30.20 21.84
C VAL A 239 -10.78 29.04 21.98
N SER A 240 -9.46 29.27 21.94
CA SER A 240 -8.49 28.17 22.09
C SER A 240 -8.60 27.43 23.43
N GLN A 241 -8.98 28.13 24.50
CA GLN A 241 -9.24 27.50 25.80
C GLN A 241 -10.49 26.61 25.82
N GLU A 242 -11.46 26.89 24.96
CA GLU A 242 -12.64 26.07 24.82
C GLU A 242 -12.35 24.85 23.95
N LEU A 243 -11.67 25.05 22.81
CA LEU A 243 -11.37 23.99 21.85
C LEU A 243 -10.45 22.88 22.39
N LYS A 244 -9.55 23.20 23.33
CA LYS A 244 -8.69 22.20 23.98
C LYS A 244 -9.43 21.10 24.74
N LYS A 245 -10.75 21.24 24.95
CA LYS A 245 -11.59 20.21 25.58
C LYS A 245 -11.87 19.04 24.64
N TYR A 246 -11.79 19.29 23.33
CA TYR A 246 -12.21 18.35 22.28
C TYR A 246 -11.02 17.94 21.42
N LEU A 247 -10.09 18.88 21.18
CA LEU A 247 -9.00 18.70 20.25
C LEU A 247 -7.65 18.66 20.95
N ASP A 248 -6.74 17.91 20.34
CA ASP A 248 -5.39 17.65 20.81
C ASP A 248 -4.41 18.74 20.34
N TYR A 249 -4.74 19.38 19.21
CA TYR A 249 -4.06 20.57 18.71
C TYR A 249 -4.96 21.39 17.77
N VAL A 250 -4.59 22.65 17.54
CA VAL A 250 -5.21 23.50 16.51
C VAL A 250 -4.18 24.26 15.68
N SER A 251 -4.55 24.55 14.44
CA SER A 251 -3.92 25.57 13.62
C SER A 251 -4.80 26.80 13.51
N GLY A 252 -4.25 27.98 13.85
CA GLY A 252 -5.06 29.19 14.01
C GLY A 252 -5.68 29.76 12.72
N GLY A 253 -6.83 30.40 12.84
CA GLY A 253 -7.67 30.81 11.72
C GLY A 253 -7.37 32.21 11.26
N TYR A 254 -6.66 32.40 10.15
CA TYR A 254 -6.57 33.67 9.43
C TYR A 254 -5.77 33.45 8.16
N SER A 255 -6.19 34.07 7.06
CA SER A 255 -5.52 33.95 5.78
C SER A 255 -4.12 34.63 5.71
N GLY A 256 -3.67 35.32 6.76
CA GLY A 256 -2.35 35.94 6.85
C GLY A 256 -1.39 35.24 7.81
N VAL A 257 -0.16 35.73 7.87
CA VAL A 257 0.90 35.18 8.73
C VAL A 257 0.60 35.42 10.21
N GLY A 258 0.65 34.36 11.01
CA GLY A 258 0.57 34.42 12.47
C GLY A 258 -0.85 34.51 13.03
N ALA A 259 -1.78 33.72 12.51
CA ALA A 259 -3.17 33.67 13.00
C ALA A 259 -3.27 33.41 14.52
N GLY A 260 -4.24 34.08 15.18
CA GLY A 260 -4.53 34.06 16.62
C GLY A 260 -3.38 34.56 17.48
N TYR A 261 -2.44 33.67 17.82
CA TYR A 261 -1.17 33.95 18.48
C TYR A 261 0.00 33.91 17.49
N PRO A 262 0.52 35.06 17.03
CA PRO A 262 1.38 35.11 15.84
C PRO A 262 2.67 34.28 15.90
N ASN A 263 2.84 33.18 15.16
CA ASN A 263 4.03 32.29 15.26
C ASN A 263 4.15 31.53 16.61
N ALA A 264 3.03 31.25 17.29
CA ALA A 264 3.03 30.26 18.36
C ALA A 264 3.11 28.84 17.77
N PHE A 265 4.18 28.12 18.09
CA PHE A 265 4.29 26.67 17.94
C PHE A 265 4.60 26.10 19.31
N GLY A 266 3.69 25.31 19.89
CA GLY A 266 3.93 24.73 21.20
C GLY A 266 2.68 24.63 22.08
N LEU A 267 2.92 24.49 23.39
CA LEU A 267 1.88 24.38 24.41
C LEU A 267 1.51 25.77 24.94
N PRO A 268 0.33 26.32 24.58
CA PRO A 268 -0.07 27.65 25.04
C PRO A 268 -0.55 27.64 26.51
N PHE A 269 -0.87 26.45 27.06
CA PHE A 269 -1.36 26.28 28.43
C PHE A 269 -0.38 25.50 29.29
N LYS A 270 -0.15 25.97 30.51
CA LYS A 270 0.83 25.36 31.43
C LYS A 270 0.35 23.99 31.92
N GLY A 271 1.18 22.97 31.73
CA GLY A 271 0.97 21.62 32.27
C GLY A 271 -0.08 20.80 31.51
N GLU A 272 -0.43 21.22 30.30
CA GLU A 272 -1.45 20.63 29.43
C GLU A 272 -0.77 20.15 28.14
N ASP A 273 -1.31 19.09 27.52
CA ASP A 273 -0.78 18.49 26.29
C ASP A 273 -1.44 19.02 25.00
N TYR A 274 -2.01 20.23 25.04
CA TYR A 274 -2.66 20.86 23.89
C TYR A 274 -1.67 21.70 23.07
N VAL A 275 -1.55 21.46 21.77
CA VAL A 275 -0.61 22.18 20.90
C VAL A 275 -1.30 23.23 20.03
N TYR A 276 -0.66 24.39 19.87
CA TYR A 276 -1.07 25.41 18.93
C TYR A 276 -0.04 25.57 17.81
N LEU A 277 -0.51 25.64 16.57
CA LEU A 277 0.28 25.75 15.35
C LEU A 277 -0.12 26.98 14.53
N ALA A 278 0.55 28.11 14.75
CA ALA A 278 0.30 29.32 13.97
C ALA A 278 0.87 29.18 12.54
N PRO A 279 0.11 29.46 11.48
CA PRO A 279 0.69 29.56 10.13
C PRO A 279 1.75 30.66 10.06
N ASN A 280 2.92 30.37 9.48
CA ASN A 280 4.05 31.31 9.41
C ASN A 280 4.42 31.74 7.98
N MET A 281 3.70 31.20 7.00
CA MET A 281 3.69 31.58 5.60
C MET A 281 2.28 32.06 5.20
N LYS A 282 2.18 32.90 4.17
CA LYS A 282 0.87 33.40 3.69
C LYS A 282 0.06 32.29 3.01
N PHE A 283 -1.28 32.38 3.13
CA PHE A 283 -2.20 31.56 2.35
C PHE A 283 -2.16 31.93 0.88
N ASP A 284 -2.46 30.94 0.03
CA ASP A 284 -2.66 31.12 -1.41
C ASP A 284 -3.80 32.14 -1.70
N PHE A 285 -4.93 32.03 -1.00
CA PHE A 285 -6.09 32.93 -1.11
C PHE A 285 -5.70 34.38 -0.85
N SER A 286 -4.91 34.64 0.19
CA SER A 286 -4.45 36.00 0.51
C SER A 286 -3.62 36.60 -0.61
N LEU A 287 -2.76 35.81 -1.24
CA LEU A 287 -1.89 36.28 -2.31
C LEU A 287 -2.67 36.51 -3.61
N ILE A 288 -3.44 35.51 -4.05
CA ILE A 288 -4.09 35.49 -5.37
C ILE A 288 -5.44 36.20 -5.35
N GLU A 289 -6.29 35.88 -4.38
CA GLU A 289 -7.67 36.38 -4.35
C GLU A 289 -7.79 37.72 -3.64
N PHE A 290 -7.13 37.91 -2.49
CA PHE A 290 -7.25 39.16 -1.74
C PHE A 290 -6.30 40.25 -2.26
N GLU A 291 -5.00 39.96 -2.33
CA GLU A 291 -3.97 40.89 -2.80
C GLU A 291 -3.87 40.98 -4.33
N LYS A 292 -4.58 40.12 -5.07
CA LYS A 292 -4.63 40.10 -6.55
C LYS A 292 -3.25 39.94 -7.22
N LYS A 293 -2.34 39.21 -6.58
CA LYS A 293 -1.03 38.89 -7.17
C LYS A 293 -1.18 37.91 -8.33
N THR A 294 -0.29 38.02 -9.30
CA THR A 294 -0.09 36.97 -10.31
C THR A 294 0.63 35.77 -9.69
N VAL A 295 0.53 34.59 -10.31
CA VAL A 295 1.25 33.38 -9.87
C VAL A 295 2.75 33.64 -9.64
N PRO A 296 3.52 34.27 -10.55
CA PRO A 296 4.93 34.55 -10.29
C PRO A 296 5.19 35.50 -9.12
N GLU A 297 4.29 36.45 -8.87
CA GLU A 297 4.40 37.37 -7.73
C GLU A 297 4.09 36.65 -6.41
N ALA A 298 3.11 35.75 -6.40
CA ALA A 298 2.79 34.91 -5.25
C ALA A 298 3.95 33.95 -4.91
N GLU A 299 4.50 33.27 -5.92
CA GLU A 299 5.68 32.42 -5.77
C GLU A 299 6.89 33.21 -5.24
N ALA A 300 7.10 34.44 -5.72
CA ALA A 300 8.19 35.28 -5.23
C ALA A 300 8.02 35.61 -3.73
N VAL A 301 6.79 35.80 -3.26
CA VAL A 301 6.50 36.02 -1.84
C VAL A 301 6.77 34.76 -1.02
N TRP A 302 6.25 33.59 -1.41
CA TRP A 302 6.54 32.34 -0.70
C TRP A 302 8.03 32.00 -0.69
N ASN A 303 8.74 32.24 -1.79
CA ASN A 303 10.18 32.05 -1.85
C ASN A 303 10.94 32.96 -0.87
N GLN A 304 10.52 34.22 -0.77
CA GLN A 304 11.11 35.16 0.17
C GLN A 304 10.81 34.74 1.63
N GLU A 305 9.56 34.41 1.94
CA GLU A 305 9.15 33.94 3.28
C GLU A 305 9.92 32.68 3.69
N TYR A 306 10.07 31.71 2.78
CA TYR A 306 10.85 30.50 3.02
C TYR A 306 12.32 30.85 3.32
N ASN A 307 12.94 31.70 2.51
CA ASN A 307 14.34 32.08 2.70
C ASN A 307 14.57 32.84 4.02
N ASP A 308 13.63 33.71 4.39
CA ASP A 308 13.70 34.50 5.62
C ASP A 308 13.54 33.64 6.88
N ILE A 309 12.68 32.61 6.82
CA ILE A 309 12.57 31.62 7.90
C ILE A 309 13.85 30.77 7.98
N ALA A 310 14.41 30.37 6.84
CA ALA A 310 15.60 29.50 6.79
C ALA A 310 16.92 30.22 7.15
N SER A 311 17.03 31.54 6.95
CA SER A 311 18.31 32.25 7.08
C SER A 311 18.86 32.32 8.51
N HIS A 312 17.99 32.31 9.52
CA HIS A 312 18.36 32.42 10.93
C HIS A 312 18.12 31.14 11.74
N ALA A 313 17.65 30.06 11.10
CA ALA A 313 17.32 28.79 11.76
C ALA A 313 18.35 27.70 11.46
N ALA A 314 18.61 26.83 12.43
CA ALA A 314 19.42 25.62 12.22
C ALA A 314 18.57 24.47 11.64
N MET A 315 17.33 24.31 12.12
CA MET A 315 16.29 23.54 11.42
C MET A 315 14.95 24.28 11.56
N PRO A 316 14.49 25.00 10.53
CA PRO A 316 13.24 25.74 10.57
C PRO A 316 12.01 24.83 10.60
N ILE A 317 10.91 25.33 11.18
CA ILE A 317 9.55 24.80 10.94
C ILE A 317 8.86 25.74 9.94
N PHE A 318 8.41 25.20 8.82
CA PHE A 318 7.51 25.87 7.89
C PHE A 318 6.08 25.37 8.15
N HIS A 319 5.14 26.29 8.25
CA HIS A 319 3.72 25.98 8.34
C HIS A 319 3.01 26.73 7.23
N TRP A 320 2.71 25.99 6.18
CA TRP A 320 2.23 26.51 4.92
C TRP A 320 0.76 26.15 4.70
N PRO A 321 -0.13 27.15 4.79
CA PRO A 321 -1.56 26.96 4.59
C PRO A 321 -1.98 27.20 3.12
N TRP A 322 -2.95 26.42 2.63
CA TRP A 322 -3.54 26.58 1.30
C TRP A 322 -4.92 25.91 1.20
N HIS A 323 -5.63 26.06 0.07
CA HIS A 323 -6.95 25.46 -0.15
C HIS A 323 -6.97 24.40 -1.26
N ASP A 324 -7.81 23.37 -1.10
CA ASP A 324 -7.99 22.25 -2.05
C ASP A 324 -8.29 22.70 -3.49
N TYR A 325 -9.19 23.68 -3.65
CA TYR A 325 -9.59 24.20 -4.96
C TYR A 325 -8.44 24.91 -5.70
N ALA A 326 -7.45 25.45 -4.98
CA ALA A 326 -6.40 26.25 -5.57
C ALA A 326 -5.46 25.40 -6.44
N SER A 327 -5.06 24.23 -5.95
CA SER A 327 -4.19 23.31 -6.70
C SER A 327 -4.91 22.61 -7.86
N THR A 328 -6.25 22.45 -7.75
CA THR A 328 -7.09 21.71 -8.71
C THR A 328 -7.70 22.60 -9.79
N THR A 329 -7.46 23.91 -9.74
CA THR A 329 -7.94 24.87 -10.73
C THR A 329 -7.24 24.69 -12.08
N ALA A 330 -8.01 24.66 -13.18
CA ALA A 330 -7.44 24.54 -14.52
C ALA A 330 -6.58 25.76 -14.88
N PRO A 331 -5.43 25.59 -15.57
CA PRO A 331 -4.54 26.70 -15.94
C PRO A 331 -5.27 27.82 -16.69
N GLY A 332 -5.23 29.04 -16.14
CA GLY A 332 -5.86 30.24 -16.73
C GLY A 332 -7.32 30.46 -16.36
N ALA A 333 -7.94 29.58 -15.56
CA ALA A 333 -9.23 29.86 -14.92
C ALA A 333 -9.06 30.85 -13.76
N ALA A 334 -10.00 31.78 -13.61
CA ALA A 334 -10.02 32.68 -12.45
C ALA A 334 -10.28 31.87 -11.16
N PRO A 335 -9.58 32.18 -10.04
CA PRO A 335 -8.78 33.40 -9.81
C PRO A 335 -7.32 33.34 -10.27
N GLY A 336 -6.88 32.31 -11.02
CA GLY A 336 -5.62 32.33 -11.76
C GLY A 336 -4.53 31.39 -11.24
N TYR A 337 -4.86 30.43 -10.38
CA TYR A 337 -3.93 29.45 -9.83
C TYR A 337 -3.31 28.51 -10.89
N THR A 338 -2.20 27.88 -10.52
CA THR A 338 -1.62 26.74 -11.25
C THR A 338 -1.09 25.69 -10.27
N GLU A 339 -1.31 24.40 -10.52
CA GLU A 339 -0.68 23.29 -9.74
C GLU A 339 0.84 23.48 -9.57
N GLN A 340 1.50 24.01 -10.61
CA GLN A 340 2.94 24.20 -10.63
C GLN A 340 3.44 25.15 -9.52
N MET A 341 2.66 26.15 -9.11
CA MET A 341 3.11 27.09 -8.09
C MET A 341 3.27 26.43 -6.71
N PHE A 342 2.39 25.48 -6.40
CA PHE A 342 2.46 24.66 -5.19
C PHE A 342 3.63 23.67 -5.30
N THR A 343 3.74 22.99 -6.45
CA THR A 343 4.82 22.05 -6.74
C THR A 343 6.20 22.70 -6.61
N ASN A 344 6.35 23.96 -7.03
CA ASN A 344 7.61 24.70 -6.95
C ASN A 344 8.08 24.92 -5.50
N LEU A 345 7.15 25.25 -4.58
CA LEU A 345 7.48 25.43 -3.17
C LEU A 345 7.82 24.09 -2.50
N ILE A 346 7.06 23.04 -2.80
CA ILE A 346 7.33 21.66 -2.32
C ILE A 346 8.71 21.20 -2.79
N ALA A 347 9.01 21.34 -4.09
CA ALA A 347 10.30 20.98 -4.65
C ALA A 347 11.45 21.79 -4.01
N LYS A 348 11.24 23.07 -3.71
CA LYS A 348 12.22 23.89 -3.00
C LYS A 348 12.48 23.38 -1.59
N ALA A 349 11.43 23.04 -0.84
CA ALA A 349 11.55 22.51 0.51
C ALA A 349 12.25 21.14 0.52
N TYR A 350 11.84 20.24 -0.38
CA TYR A 350 12.46 18.93 -0.55
C TYR A 350 13.95 19.02 -0.88
N ASN A 351 14.31 19.85 -1.86
CA ASN A 351 15.72 20.03 -2.26
C ASN A 351 16.58 20.72 -1.19
N ALA A 352 15.96 21.44 -0.26
CA ALA A 352 16.62 22.00 0.91
C ALA A 352 16.77 20.98 2.05
N GLY A 353 16.23 19.77 1.89
CA GLY A 353 16.25 18.71 2.90
C GLY A 353 15.24 18.94 4.02
N ALA A 354 14.06 19.49 3.73
CA ALA A 354 12.98 19.58 4.72
C ALA A 354 12.19 18.26 4.80
N GLU A 355 11.82 17.86 6.01
CA GLU A 355 10.94 16.73 6.29
C GLU A 355 9.47 17.15 6.14
N PHE A 356 8.71 16.51 5.26
CA PHE A 356 7.26 16.73 5.19
C PHE A 356 6.55 15.93 6.26
N VAL A 357 5.78 16.61 7.11
CA VAL A 357 5.05 16.00 8.23
C VAL A 357 3.63 16.52 8.29
N THR A 358 2.72 15.71 8.84
CA THR A 358 1.37 16.17 9.17
C THR A 358 1.40 17.08 10.40
N ALA A 359 0.37 17.89 10.60
CA ALA A 359 0.23 18.72 11.79
C ALA A 359 0.09 17.87 13.07
N ASN A 360 -0.56 16.71 13.01
CA ASN A 360 -0.56 15.73 14.10
C ASN A 360 0.84 15.18 14.40
N ASP A 361 1.64 14.84 13.37
CA ASP A 361 3.04 14.44 13.56
C ASP A 361 3.83 15.52 14.31
N LEU A 362 3.72 16.77 13.88
CA LEU A 362 4.41 17.89 14.53
C LEU A 362 3.91 18.10 15.97
N SER A 363 2.60 18.03 16.19
CA SER A 363 1.99 18.13 17.52
C SER A 363 2.54 17.08 18.47
N ASN A 364 2.58 15.81 18.05
CA ASN A 364 3.12 14.71 18.85
C ASN A 364 4.62 14.85 19.12
N ARG A 365 5.38 15.35 18.14
CA ARG A 365 6.81 15.67 18.32
C ARG A 365 7.00 16.81 19.32
N ILE A 366 6.19 17.85 19.29
CA ILE A 366 6.23 18.96 20.27
C ILE A 366 5.95 18.42 21.68
N LYS A 367 4.89 17.63 21.87
CA LYS A 367 4.54 17.01 23.16
C LYS A 367 5.67 16.11 23.68
N THR A 368 6.26 15.31 22.79
CA THR A 368 7.38 14.42 23.12
C THR A 368 8.65 15.20 23.46
N PHE A 369 8.96 16.22 22.68
CA PHE A 369 10.09 17.11 22.91
C PHE A 369 9.98 17.77 24.28
N GLU A 370 8.77 18.21 24.67
CA GLU A 370 8.51 18.73 26.02
C GLU A 370 8.96 17.70 27.07
N LYS A 371 8.41 16.49 26.99
CA LYS A 371 8.58 15.50 28.06
C LYS A 371 9.97 14.84 28.08
N ALA A 372 10.77 14.98 27.02
CA ALA A 372 12.09 14.38 26.90
C ALA A 372 13.14 15.03 27.83
N LYS A 373 14.07 14.21 28.35
CA LYS A 373 15.19 14.70 29.17
C LYS A 373 16.51 14.38 28.49
N ILE A 374 17.41 15.36 28.47
CA ILE A 374 18.75 15.17 27.93
C ILE A 374 19.83 15.75 28.85
N SER A 375 20.88 14.97 29.09
CA SER A 375 22.07 15.39 29.85
C SER A 375 23.33 15.18 29.02
N THR A 376 24.23 16.16 29.07
CA THR A 376 25.44 16.16 28.26
C THR A 376 26.69 16.42 29.10
N SER A 377 27.82 15.86 28.68
CA SER A 377 29.15 16.24 29.15
C SER A 377 30.15 16.19 28.00
N THR A 378 31.08 17.14 27.94
CA THR A 378 32.08 17.22 26.87
C THR A 378 33.48 17.28 27.45
N THR A 379 34.36 16.45 26.91
CA THR A 379 35.80 16.46 27.20
C THR A 379 36.55 16.42 25.88
N GLU A 380 37.29 17.48 25.56
CA GLU A 380 38.01 17.62 24.29
C GLU A 380 37.09 17.40 23.08
N ASN A 381 37.32 16.33 22.31
CA ASN A 381 36.54 15.97 21.12
C ASN A 381 35.50 14.88 21.37
N THR A 382 35.21 14.53 22.62
CA THR A 382 34.21 13.50 22.97
C THR A 382 33.04 14.13 23.72
N ILE A 383 31.83 13.82 23.26
CA ILE A 383 30.56 14.23 23.85
C ILE A 383 29.82 12.98 24.32
N THR A 384 29.49 12.93 25.60
CA THR A 384 28.55 11.94 26.14
C THR A 384 27.20 12.61 26.30
N ALA A 385 26.18 12.06 25.66
CA ALA A 385 24.82 12.57 25.68
C ALA A 385 23.85 11.45 26.02
N LYS A 386 23.05 11.63 27.07
CA LYS A 386 21.98 10.71 27.46
C LYS A 386 20.64 11.37 27.18
N VAL A 387 19.80 10.72 26.39
CA VAL A 387 18.42 11.12 26.07
C VAL A 387 17.48 10.10 26.70
N GLU A 388 16.51 10.56 27.47
CA GLU A 388 15.48 9.75 28.11
C GLU A 388 14.11 10.19 27.57
N ALA A 389 13.42 9.29 26.87
CA ALA A 389 12.02 9.47 26.54
C ALA A 389 11.17 9.39 27.82
N ALA A 390 10.07 10.15 27.89
CA ALA A 390 9.09 9.99 28.95
C ALA A 390 8.24 8.73 28.70
N THR A 391 7.57 8.24 29.75
CA THR A 391 6.61 7.13 29.64
C THR A 391 5.58 7.45 28.56
N ASN A 392 5.33 6.50 27.64
CA ASN A 392 4.40 6.63 26.52
C ASN A 392 4.75 7.74 25.49
N THR A 393 6.02 8.13 25.39
CA THR A 393 6.51 9.04 24.32
C THR A 393 7.57 8.36 23.45
N ASP A 394 7.84 8.92 22.28
CA ASP A 394 8.68 8.30 21.25
C ASP A 394 9.66 9.31 20.62
N VAL A 395 10.94 9.24 21.00
CA VAL A 395 12.00 10.08 20.40
C VAL A 395 12.62 9.44 19.16
N GLY A 396 12.02 8.38 18.63
CA GLY A 396 12.51 7.60 17.52
C GLY A 396 12.40 8.30 16.17
N THR A 397 11.85 9.51 16.08
CA THR A 397 11.91 10.37 14.89
C THR A 397 12.95 11.50 15.02
N PHE A 398 13.62 11.59 16.18
CA PHE A 398 14.46 12.74 16.53
C PHE A 398 15.91 12.51 16.13
N GLY A 399 16.60 13.62 15.88
CA GLY A 399 18.04 13.71 15.71
C GLY A 399 18.72 14.28 16.95
N LEU A 400 19.95 13.84 17.22
CA LEU A 400 20.84 14.46 18.19
C LEU A 400 22.07 15.03 17.44
N ASN A 401 22.01 16.31 17.13
CA ASN A 401 22.98 16.97 16.26
C ASN A 401 24.14 17.57 17.05
N VAL A 402 25.35 17.49 16.50
CA VAL A 402 26.52 18.22 17.00
C VAL A 402 26.48 19.68 16.55
N GLU A 403 27.36 20.52 17.09
CA GLU A 403 27.38 21.93 16.71
C GLU A 403 27.74 22.13 15.23
N LYS A 404 27.13 23.13 14.60
CA LYS A 404 27.34 23.45 13.18
C LYS A 404 28.83 23.62 12.88
N GLY A 405 29.35 22.83 11.92
CA GLY A 405 30.76 22.81 11.54
C GLY A 405 31.62 21.77 12.26
N GLN A 406 31.05 21.04 13.24
CA GLN A 406 31.64 19.79 13.75
C GLN A 406 31.19 18.60 12.89
N GLN A 407 31.93 17.50 12.98
CA GLN A 407 31.61 16.25 12.28
C GLN A 407 31.76 15.07 13.23
N ILE A 408 30.81 14.13 13.13
CA ILE A 408 30.84 12.87 13.86
C ILE A 408 31.84 11.94 13.17
N GLN A 409 32.90 11.58 13.89
CA GLN A 409 33.80 10.51 13.47
C GLN A 409 33.22 9.13 13.80
N SER A 410 32.69 8.96 15.01
CA SER A 410 32.04 7.71 15.43
C SER A 410 31.12 7.91 16.62
N VAL A 411 30.19 6.97 16.80
CA VAL A 411 29.40 6.83 18.03
C VAL A 411 29.67 5.45 18.61
N SER A 412 30.08 5.39 19.88
CA SER A 412 30.54 4.14 20.49
C SER A 412 29.39 3.14 20.63
N ASN A 413 29.52 1.96 20.02
CA ASN A 413 28.51 0.89 19.99
C ASN A 413 27.13 1.32 19.44
N TRP A 414 27.10 2.34 18.58
CA TRP A 414 25.88 2.80 17.92
C TRP A 414 26.17 3.11 16.47
N TYR A 415 25.30 2.64 15.56
CA TYR A 415 25.57 2.61 14.12
C TYR A 415 24.44 3.23 13.30
N ALA A 416 23.74 4.21 13.87
CA ALA A 416 22.78 5.04 13.15
C ALA A 416 23.11 6.51 13.40
N TYR A 417 23.89 7.08 12.49
CA TYR A 417 24.34 8.46 12.52
C TYR A 417 24.92 8.85 11.15
N ASP A 418 24.73 10.11 10.78
CA ASP A 418 25.32 10.72 9.58
C ASP A 418 26.54 11.59 9.93
N ALA A 419 26.84 12.59 9.11
CA ALA A 419 27.98 13.48 9.32
C ALA A 419 27.90 14.33 10.58
N ASP A 420 26.71 14.67 11.07
CA ASP A 420 26.53 15.59 12.20
C ASP A 420 25.35 15.24 13.13
N THR A 421 24.58 14.20 12.82
CA THR A 421 23.36 13.81 13.53
C THR A 421 23.42 12.35 13.96
N VAL A 422 23.14 12.11 15.25
CA VAL A 422 22.89 10.75 15.78
C VAL A 422 21.39 10.48 15.71
N PHE A 423 21.00 9.36 15.09
CA PHE A 423 19.61 8.95 15.02
C PHE A 423 19.23 8.20 16.29
N LEU A 424 18.16 8.66 16.95
CA LEU A 424 17.74 8.11 18.24
C LEU A 424 16.78 6.92 18.06
N PRO A 425 16.86 5.88 18.91
CA PRO A 425 15.81 4.89 19.03
C PRO A 425 14.63 5.45 19.84
N LYS A 426 13.44 4.86 19.66
CA LYS A 426 12.18 5.24 20.34
C LYS A 426 12.31 5.54 21.84
N ALA A 427 13.04 4.70 22.57
CA ALA A 427 13.20 4.82 24.02
C ALA A 427 14.24 5.87 24.48
N GLY A 428 14.97 6.49 23.54
CA GLY A 428 16.20 7.23 23.84
C GLY A 428 17.37 6.29 24.18
N GLY A 429 18.49 6.87 24.61
CA GLY A 429 19.71 6.12 24.86
C GLY A 429 20.86 6.98 25.39
N GLU A 430 22.01 6.35 25.63
CA GLU A 430 23.24 7.03 25.99
C GLU A 430 24.27 6.87 24.87
N PHE A 431 24.75 7.99 24.35
CA PHE A 431 25.60 8.05 23.17
C PHE A 431 26.93 8.70 23.52
N THR A 432 28.03 8.03 23.18
CA THR A 432 29.38 8.60 23.26
C THR A 432 29.84 8.93 21.85
N ILE A 433 29.75 10.21 21.51
CA ILE A 433 29.98 10.81 20.20
C ILE A 433 31.41 11.33 20.15
N ASN A 434 32.21 10.82 19.23
CA ASN A 434 33.59 11.26 18.98
C ASN A 434 33.61 12.16 17.74
N LEU A 435 34.14 13.37 17.89
CA LEU A 435 34.24 14.36 16.81
C LEU A 435 35.55 14.22 16.03
N GLY A 436 35.48 14.36 14.71
CA GLY A 436 36.65 14.35 13.83
C GLY A 436 36.28 14.53 12.36
N THR A 437 37.26 14.90 11.53
CA THR A 437 37.05 15.22 10.10
C THR A 437 37.03 14.00 9.17
N THR A 438 37.24 12.80 9.71
CA THR A 438 37.29 11.56 8.93
C THR A 438 36.42 10.53 9.63
N PRO A 439 35.24 10.20 9.07
CA PRO A 439 34.36 9.17 9.59
C PRO A 439 35.08 7.84 9.77
N GLN A 440 34.75 7.12 10.83
CA GLN A 440 35.21 5.76 11.00
C GLN A 440 34.56 4.85 9.95
N ASP A 441 35.38 4.03 9.30
CA ASP A 441 34.92 3.03 8.35
C ASP A 441 34.24 1.85 9.08
N VAL A 442 32.91 1.93 9.17
CA VAL A 442 31.97 0.96 9.77
C VAL A 442 30.67 0.95 8.98
N THR A 443 30.01 -0.21 8.95
CA THR A 443 28.63 -0.30 8.46
C THR A 443 27.70 0.49 9.38
N ARG A 444 26.99 1.49 8.84
CA ARG A 444 26.07 2.33 9.60
C ARG A 444 24.91 2.85 8.74
N ILE A 445 23.77 3.09 9.38
CA ILE A 445 22.66 3.82 8.79
C ILE A 445 23.03 5.31 8.75
N ILE A 446 22.98 5.89 7.56
CA ILE A 446 23.30 7.31 7.31
C ILE A 446 22.08 8.11 6.88
N ASP A 447 20.96 7.45 6.57
CA ASP A 447 19.72 8.10 6.18
C ASP A 447 18.54 7.17 6.49
N LEU A 448 17.44 7.74 6.96
CA LEU A 448 16.21 7.04 7.28
C LEU A 448 15.05 7.72 6.55
N PRO A 449 13.98 7.00 6.19
CA PRO A 449 12.83 7.63 5.57
C PRO A 449 12.22 8.73 6.44
N MET A 450 11.68 9.79 5.83
CA MET A 450 10.96 10.83 6.56
C MET A 450 9.86 10.21 7.42
N ARG A 451 9.64 10.75 8.61
CA ARG A 451 8.66 10.31 9.62
C ARG A 451 8.89 8.91 10.19
N SER A 452 9.92 8.19 9.73
CA SER A 452 10.19 6.86 10.25
C SER A 452 10.67 6.89 11.70
N THR A 453 10.10 5.99 12.49
CA THR A 453 10.46 5.80 13.89
C THR A 453 11.50 4.68 13.98
N LEU A 454 12.73 5.02 14.34
CA LEU A 454 13.78 4.04 14.60
C LEU A 454 13.52 3.39 15.95
N GLU A 455 13.43 2.06 16.00
CA GLU A 455 13.13 1.32 17.21
C GLU A 455 14.41 0.79 17.85
N SER A 456 15.27 0.14 17.06
CA SER A 456 16.53 -0.42 17.56
C SER A 456 17.57 -0.57 16.46
N VAL A 457 18.84 -0.54 16.87
CA VAL A 457 20.01 -0.82 16.04
C VAL A 457 21.00 -1.60 16.87
N THR A 458 21.46 -2.73 16.35
CA THR A 458 22.50 -3.55 16.96
C THR A 458 23.50 -4.00 15.90
N GLY A 459 24.78 -4.07 16.26
CA GLY A 459 25.81 -4.46 15.31
C GLY A 459 27.19 -4.51 15.92
N ASP A 460 28.16 -4.96 15.13
CA ASP A 460 29.59 -5.05 15.50
C ASP A 460 30.47 -4.06 14.70
N GLY A 461 29.84 -3.19 13.89
CA GLY A 461 30.50 -2.26 12.98
C GLY A 461 30.80 -2.83 11.59
N GLN A 462 30.44 -4.09 11.37
CA GLN A 462 30.39 -4.73 10.06
C GLN A 462 28.97 -5.22 9.81
N ASN A 463 28.46 -6.14 10.62
CA ASN A 463 27.08 -6.61 10.55
C ASN A 463 26.15 -5.66 11.31
N LEU A 464 24.94 -5.48 10.77
CA LEU A 464 23.94 -4.60 11.34
C LEU A 464 22.56 -5.23 11.28
N ASP A 465 21.88 -5.30 12.42
CA ASP A 465 20.47 -5.63 12.56
C ASP A 465 19.74 -4.38 13.09
N TYR A 466 18.63 -4.01 12.47
CA TYR A 466 17.85 -2.83 12.89
C TYR A 466 16.34 -3.05 12.73
N THR A 467 15.57 -2.27 13.49
CA THR A 467 14.10 -2.25 13.42
C THR A 467 13.62 -0.81 13.38
N PHE A 468 12.67 -0.52 12.50
CA PHE A 468 12.03 0.79 12.39
C PHE A 468 10.59 0.66 11.89
N THR A 469 9.74 1.63 12.19
CA THR A 469 8.38 1.75 11.65
C THR A 469 8.33 2.90 10.65
N GLY A 470 7.82 2.65 9.44
CA GLY A 470 7.67 3.65 8.37
C GLY A 470 7.92 3.08 6.97
N ALA A 471 7.71 3.90 5.93
CA ALA A 471 7.93 3.54 4.53
C ALA A 471 8.99 4.43 3.88
N GLY A 472 9.71 3.91 2.89
CA GLY A 472 10.70 4.63 2.08
C GLY A 472 12.05 3.92 2.04
N THR A 473 13.10 4.69 1.77
CA THR A 473 14.47 4.16 1.61
C THR A 473 15.32 4.40 2.85
N VAL A 474 15.92 3.35 3.38
CA VAL A 474 17.01 3.42 4.37
C VAL A 474 18.33 3.39 3.60
N LYS A 475 19.24 4.34 3.85
CA LYS A 475 20.59 4.31 3.27
C LYS A 475 21.63 3.93 4.30
N LEU A 476 22.52 3.02 3.93
CA LEU A 476 23.62 2.55 4.75
C LEU A 476 24.95 2.78 4.05
N ASP A 477 25.92 3.31 4.78
CA ASP A 477 27.34 3.30 4.41
C ASP A 477 27.93 1.98 4.89
N LEU A 478 28.43 1.13 3.99
CA LEU A 478 28.86 -0.24 4.28
C LEU A 478 30.37 -0.34 4.43
N LYS A 479 30.81 -1.12 5.42
CA LYS A 479 32.18 -1.62 5.49
C LYS A 479 32.28 -2.98 4.81
N ILE A 480 32.46 -3.00 3.49
CA ILE A 480 32.50 -4.24 2.71
C ILE A 480 33.86 -4.96 2.91
N PRO A 481 33.88 -6.18 3.47
CA PRO A 481 35.11 -6.96 3.59
C PRO A 481 35.61 -7.42 2.22
N GLN A 482 36.93 -7.43 2.02
CA GLN A 482 37.50 -7.91 0.77
C GLN A 482 37.06 -9.37 0.48
N GLY A 483 36.46 -9.59 -0.69
CA GLY A 483 36.04 -10.91 -1.15
C GLY A 483 34.76 -11.45 -0.49
N GLN A 484 33.93 -10.59 0.10
CA GLN A 484 32.61 -10.95 0.61
C GLN A 484 31.50 -10.18 -0.09
N ASP A 485 30.37 -10.87 -0.31
CA ASP A 485 29.16 -10.29 -0.88
C ASP A 485 28.27 -9.71 0.24
N VAL A 486 27.53 -8.66 -0.11
CA VAL A 486 26.53 -8.05 0.76
C VAL A 486 25.28 -8.94 0.79
N VAL A 487 24.87 -9.36 1.98
CA VAL A 487 23.66 -10.15 2.22
C VAL A 487 22.67 -9.32 3.03
N THR A 488 21.51 -9.06 2.44
CA THR A 488 20.44 -8.25 3.05
C THR A 488 19.19 -9.10 3.28
N THR A 489 18.44 -8.78 4.34
CA THR A 489 17.08 -9.34 4.57
C THR A 489 16.15 -8.26 5.10
N GLY A 490 14.84 -8.40 4.85
CA GLY A 490 13.79 -7.55 5.42
C GLY A 490 13.34 -6.38 4.53
N ALA A 491 14.09 -6.02 3.48
CA ALA A 491 13.67 -5.00 2.52
C ALA A 491 12.96 -5.59 1.29
N ASP A 492 12.07 -4.81 0.68
CA ASP A 492 11.38 -5.19 -0.56
C ASP A 492 12.33 -5.21 -1.76
N SER A 493 13.35 -4.34 -1.74
CA SER A 493 14.42 -4.32 -2.73
C SER A 493 15.66 -3.63 -2.17
N THR A 494 16.82 -3.95 -2.74
CA THR A 494 18.09 -3.35 -2.35
C THR A 494 18.94 -2.98 -3.56
N THR A 495 19.59 -1.83 -3.51
CA THR A 495 20.52 -1.35 -4.54
C THR A 495 21.84 -0.98 -3.90
N LEU A 496 22.97 -1.49 -4.41
CA LEU A 496 24.31 -1.16 -3.93
C LEU A 496 25.03 -0.28 -4.96
N ASN A 497 25.51 0.90 -4.54
CA ASN A 497 26.28 1.82 -5.34
C ASN A 497 27.58 2.22 -4.63
N GLY A 498 28.68 1.56 -5.00
CA GLY A 498 29.91 1.62 -4.22
C GLY A 498 29.69 1.01 -2.83
N ASP A 499 29.97 1.78 -1.79
CA ASP A 499 29.75 1.38 -0.40
C ASP A 499 28.36 1.80 0.12
N ILE A 500 27.55 2.50 -0.68
CA ILE A 500 26.21 2.94 -0.27
C ILE A 500 25.17 1.90 -0.66
N LEU A 501 24.53 1.31 0.34
CA LEU A 501 23.40 0.40 0.19
C LEU A 501 22.09 1.15 0.44
N GLU A 502 21.20 1.14 -0.54
CA GLU A 502 19.83 1.62 -0.42
C GLU A 502 18.89 0.43 -0.24
N MET A 503 18.13 0.40 0.86
CA MET A 503 17.13 -0.61 1.16
C MET A 503 15.74 0.03 1.14
N VAL A 504 14.85 -0.45 0.27
CA VAL A 504 13.50 0.14 0.04
C VAL A 504 12.44 -0.68 0.75
N PHE A 505 11.53 0.01 1.45
CA PHE A 505 10.39 -0.55 2.19
C PHE A 505 9.11 0.16 1.73
N LYS A 506 8.16 -0.57 1.16
CA LYS A 506 6.97 0.00 0.51
C LYS A 506 5.85 0.35 1.48
N ASN A 507 5.73 -0.38 2.58
CA ASN A 507 4.62 -0.24 3.53
C ASN A 507 5.04 0.54 4.78
N GLY A 508 4.11 1.28 5.39
CA GLY A 508 4.38 2.13 6.58
C GLY A 508 4.54 1.40 7.92
N GLY A 509 4.46 0.06 7.94
CA GLY A 509 4.51 -0.75 9.15
C GLY A 509 5.89 -0.87 9.80
N SER A 510 6.00 -1.73 10.82
CA SER A 510 7.28 -2.08 11.45
C SER A 510 8.07 -3.08 10.61
N HIS A 511 9.36 -2.81 10.42
CA HIS A 511 10.27 -3.60 9.60
C HIS A 511 11.48 -4.02 10.43
N THR A 512 11.84 -5.30 10.36
CA THR A 512 13.13 -5.80 10.85
C THR A 512 14.03 -6.11 9.67
N ALA A 513 15.18 -5.44 9.60
CA ALA A 513 16.11 -5.57 8.51
C ALA A 513 17.52 -5.89 9.00
N LYS A 514 18.27 -6.58 8.14
CA LYS A 514 19.63 -7.03 8.42
C LYS A 514 20.54 -6.77 7.22
N VAL A 515 21.76 -6.38 7.52
CA VAL A 515 22.89 -6.37 6.61
C VAL A 515 24.01 -7.22 7.21
N SER A 516 24.49 -8.18 6.42
CA SER A 516 25.60 -9.06 6.77
C SER A 516 26.48 -9.32 5.56
N PHE A 517 27.62 -9.96 5.77
CA PHE A 517 28.55 -10.28 4.69
C PHE A 517 28.82 -11.79 4.66
N GLY A 518 28.74 -12.36 3.46
CA GLY A 518 28.95 -13.78 3.20
C GLY A 518 30.11 -14.02 2.25
N VAL A 519 30.65 -15.24 2.22
CA VAL A 519 31.56 -15.67 1.15
C VAL A 519 30.84 -15.60 -0.19
N ALA A 520 31.48 -15.02 -1.20
CA ALA A 520 30.99 -15.02 -2.57
C ALA A 520 30.55 -16.44 -2.97
N GLN A 521 29.37 -16.59 -3.58
CA GLN A 521 29.00 -17.89 -4.14
C GLN A 521 29.95 -18.21 -5.30
N ASP A 522 30.81 -19.20 -5.09
CA ASP A 522 31.70 -19.79 -6.10
C ASP A 522 30.92 -20.12 -7.38
N GLN A 523 31.28 -19.48 -8.49
CA GLN A 523 30.67 -19.67 -9.80
C GLN A 523 31.35 -20.83 -10.55
N PRO A 524 30.65 -21.57 -11.41
CA PRO A 524 31.31 -22.56 -12.26
C PRO A 524 32.27 -21.85 -13.24
N PRO A 525 33.42 -22.48 -13.58
CA PRO A 525 34.28 -21.97 -14.64
C PRO A 525 33.50 -21.87 -15.96
N THR A 526 33.87 -20.94 -16.82
CA THR A 526 33.24 -20.69 -18.13
C THR A 526 34.18 -20.98 -19.28
N VAL A 527 33.64 -21.31 -20.46
CA VAL A 527 34.41 -21.45 -21.70
C VAL A 527 34.58 -20.07 -22.33
N ILE A 528 35.79 -19.53 -22.29
CA ILE A 528 36.08 -18.19 -22.85
C ILE A 528 36.67 -18.25 -24.26
N ASN A 529 37.36 -19.34 -24.61
CA ASN A 529 37.88 -19.57 -25.96
C ASN A 529 37.68 -21.05 -26.31
N PRO A 530 36.56 -21.42 -26.95
CA PRO A 530 36.31 -22.80 -27.33
C PRO A 530 37.43 -23.38 -28.20
N ILE A 531 37.74 -24.65 -27.98
CA ILE A 531 38.71 -25.41 -28.77
C ILE A 531 38.11 -25.59 -30.16
N THR A 532 38.85 -25.17 -31.18
CA THR A 532 38.44 -25.35 -32.57
C THR A 532 38.69 -26.77 -33.04
N ASP A 533 37.84 -27.25 -33.94
CA ASP A 533 38.03 -28.53 -34.62
C ASP A 533 39.43 -28.68 -35.24
N VAL A 534 39.94 -29.91 -35.23
CA VAL A 534 41.26 -30.27 -35.72
C VAL A 534 41.13 -31.14 -36.97
N THR A 535 41.91 -30.84 -38.01
CA THR A 535 42.08 -31.73 -39.16
C THR A 535 43.55 -32.16 -39.28
N ALA A 536 43.78 -33.44 -39.60
CA ALA A 536 45.10 -34.06 -39.82
C ALA A 536 44.96 -35.22 -40.83
N GLU A 537 46.06 -35.72 -41.36
CA GLU A 537 46.12 -36.94 -42.18
C GLU A 537 46.53 -38.16 -41.33
N GLU A 538 46.15 -39.38 -41.71
CA GLU A 538 46.38 -40.61 -40.93
C GLU A 538 47.86 -41.00 -40.76
N ASP A 539 48.74 -40.39 -41.58
CA ASP A 539 50.20 -40.50 -41.51
C ASP A 539 50.87 -39.27 -40.85
N ASP A 540 50.10 -38.29 -40.35
CA ASP A 540 50.63 -37.08 -39.72
C ASP A 540 51.24 -37.34 -38.33
N PRO A 541 52.25 -36.54 -37.91
CA PRO A 541 52.74 -36.57 -36.53
C PRO A 541 51.70 -36.05 -35.52
N SER A 542 51.83 -36.45 -34.26
CA SER A 542 50.95 -36.03 -33.15
C SER A 542 50.82 -34.51 -33.02
N LYS A 543 49.63 -34.02 -32.66
CA LYS A 543 49.31 -32.58 -32.51
C LYS A 543 49.06 -32.19 -31.05
N THR A 544 49.46 -30.99 -30.66
CA THR A 544 49.22 -30.44 -29.31
C THR A 544 48.36 -29.17 -29.35
N ILE A 545 47.53 -28.97 -28.31
CA ILE A 545 46.65 -27.82 -28.12
C ILE A 545 46.88 -27.25 -26.72
N ASP A 546 47.06 -25.93 -26.61
CA ASP A 546 47.20 -25.22 -25.34
C ASP A 546 45.83 -24.85 -24.76
N LEU A 547 45.55 -25.31 -23.55
CA LEU A 547 44.32 -25.10 -22.79
C LEU A 547 44.43 -23.96 -21.77
N SER A 548 45.55 -23.22 -21.74
CA SER A 548 45.80 -22.15 -20.76
C SER A 548 44.75 -21.04 -20.80
N ASN A 549 44.11 -20.80 -21.96
CA ASN A 549 43.11 -19.75 -22.14
C ASN A 549 41.74 -20.24 -22.62
N VAL A 550 41.45 -21.54 -22.58
CA VAL A 550 40.17 -22.10 -23.01
C VAL A 550 39.08 -21.86 -21.96
N PHE A 551 39.42 -22.08 -20.69
CA PHE A 551 38.52 -21.91 -19.56
C PHE A 551 39.00 -20.78 -18.66
N ASP A 552 38.06 -20.05 -18.07
CA ASP A 552 38.32 -19.03 -17.07
C ASP A 552 37.32 -19.15 -15.93
N ASP A 553 37.69 -18.64 -14.77
CA ASP A 553 36.81 -18.59 -13.62
C ASP A 553 36.83 -17.18 -13.06
N VAL A 554 35.65 -16.57 -12.94
CA VAL A 554 35.52 -15.14 -12.66
C VAL A 554 35.91 -14.81 -11.23
N ASP A 555 35.83 -15.78 -10.32
CA ASP A 555 36.06 -15.62 -8.89
C ASP A 555 37.16 -16.55 -8.32
N ASN A 556 37.79 -17.38 -9.15
CA ASN A 556 38.91 -18.25 -8.75
C ASN A 556 40.19 -17.99 -9.56
N ASP A 557 41.35 -18.37 -9.01
CA ASP A 557 42.61 -18.33 -9.75
C ASP A 557 42.58 -19.35 -10.89
N LYS A 558 42.64 -18.85 -12.13
CA LYS A 558 42.71 -19.62 -13.37
C LYS A 558 43.75 -20.75 -13.36
N ASN A 559 44.83 -20.61 -12.58
CA ASN A 559 45.88 -21.62 -12.45
C ASN A 559 45.46 -22.86 -11.64
N LEU A 560 44.34 -22.79 -10.90
CA LEU A 560 43.81 -23.89 -10.08
C LEU A 560 42.74 -24.71 -10.81
N ILE A 561 42.30 -24.28 -11.99
CA ILE A 561 41.32 -25.01 -12.81
C ILE A 561 41.94 -26.33 -13.29
N VAL A 562 41.36 -27.46 -12.88
CA VAL A 562 41.79 -28.80 -13.28
C VAL A 562 41.11 -29.19 -14.58
N LYS A 563 41.88 -29.62 -15.59
CA LYS A 563 41.40 -29.97 -16.94
C LYS A 563 41.61 -31.45 -17.21
N THR A 564 40.56 -32.13 -17.67
CA THR A 564 40.63 -33.57 -17.99
C THR A 564 39.88 -33.89 -19.27
N VAL A 565 40.31 -34.93 -20.00
CA VAL A 565 39.51 -35.49 -21.10
C VAL A 565 38.52 -36.45 -20.48
N THR A 566 37.24 -36.16 -20.60
CA THR A 566 36.17 -37.01 -20.04
C THR A 566 35.61 -37.96 -21.08
N THR A 567 35.64 -37.58 -22.36
CA THR A 567 35.17 -38.41 -23.48
C THR A 567 36.11 -38.31 -24.68
N ASN A 568 36.43 -39.45 -25.27
CA ASN A 568 36.94 -39.58 -26.63
C ASN A 568 36.07 -40.63 -27.35
N SER A 569 35.30 -40.19 -28.33
CA SER A 569 34.34 -41.05 -29.02
C SER A 569 34.97 -42.12 -29.92
N ASN A 570 36.26 -42.01 -30.27
CA ASN A 570 36.94 -42.97 -31.14
C ASN A 570 38.45 -43.10 -30.84
N GLU A 571 38.78 -43.75 -29.72
CA GLU A 571 40.17 -44.01 -29.31
C GLU A 571 40.95 -44.92 -30.28
N THR A 572 40.24 -45.66 -31.15
CA THR A 572 40.85 -46.50 -32.19
C THR A 572 41.29 -45.74 -33.44
N LEU A 573 40.98 -44.44 -33.51
CA LEU A 573 41.38 -43.51 -34.55
C LEU A 573 42.43 -42.50 -34.04
N VAL A 574 42.13 -41.85 -32.92
CA VAL A 574 43.01 -40.86 -32.29
C VAL A 574 43.01 -41.04 -30.78
N THR A 575 44.19 -41.11 -30.18
CA THR A 575 44.32 -41.13 -28.71
C THR A 575 44.55 -39.72 -28.19
N SER A 576 43.97 -39.39 -27.02
CA SER A 576 44.04 -38.05 -26.42
C SER A 576 44.48 -38.11 -24.96
N SER A 577 45.28 -37.13 -24.54
CA SER A 577 45.72 -37.00 -23.13
C SER A 577 46.05 -35.56 -22.77
N ILE A 578 45.84 -35.17 -21.52
CA ILE A 578 46.21 -33.85 -20.99
C ILE A 578 47.33 -34.01 -19.98
N THR A 579 48.37 -33.19 -20.12
CA THR A 579 49.40 -32.99 -19.09
C THR A 579 49.60 -31.50 -18.90
N ASP A 580 49.53 -31.05 -17.65
CA ASP A 580 49.44 -29.63 -17.27
C ASP A 580 48.30 -28.91 -18.02
N ASN A 581 48.63 -28.01 -18.95
CA ASN A 581 47.67 -27.28 -19.79
C ASN A 581 47.74 -27.70 -21.28
N THR A 582 48.38 -28.81 -21.62
CA THR A 582 48.53 -29.24 -23.02
C THR A 582 47.76 -30.52 -23.29
N LEU A 583 46.79 -30.43 -24.20
CA LEU A 583 46.11 -31.59 -24.79
C LEU A 583 46.95 -32.11 -25.97
N THR A 584 47.23 -33.41 -26.00
CA THR A 584 47.98 -34.08 -27.08
C THR A 584 47.07 -35.09 -27.78
N LEU A 585 47.07 -35.07 -29.12
CA LEU A 585 46.32 -35.96 -30.02
C LEU A 585 47.32 -36.80 -30.85
N ASN A 586 47.20 -38.13 -30.82
CA ASN A 586 48.02 -39.03 -31.65
C ASN A 586 47.16 -39.85 -32.62
N TYR A 587 47.45 -39.75 -33.91
CA TYR A 587 46.69 -40.40 -35.00
C TYR A 587 47.23 -41.82 -35.27
N LEU A 588 46.33 -42.78 -35.53
CA LEU A 588 46.66 -44.18 -35.79
C LEU A 588 46.68 -44.46 -37.30
N LYS A 589 47.64 -45.28 -37.74
CA LYS A 589 47.94 -45.53 -39.16
C LYS A 589 46.85 -46.33 -39.89
N ASP A 590 46.61 -46.03 -41.17
CA ASP A 590 45.63 -46.70 -42.06
C ASP A 590 44.21 -46.71 -41.46
N LYS A 591 43.88 -45.62 -40.76
CA LYS A 591 42.63 -45.34 -40.06
C LYS A 591 42.28 -43.86 -40.28
N SER A 592 41.20 -43.63 -41.00
CA SER A 592 40.60 -42.30 -41.20
C SER A 592 39.19 -42.26 -40.63
N GLY A 593 38.72 -41.05 -40.32
CA GLY A 593 37.41 -40.81 -39.72
C GLY A 593 37.39 -39.61 -38.77
N THR A 594 36.40 -39.56 -37.91
CA THR A 594 36.22 -38.46 -36.95
C THR A 594 36.19 -38.97 -35.50
N ALA A 595 36.60 -38.11 -34.57
CA ALA A 595 36.49 -38.33 -33.13
C ALA A 595 36.15 -37.02 -32.41
N ASP A 596 35.02 -37.00 -31.72
CA ASP A 596 34.67 -35.93 -30.77
C ASP A 596 35.43 -36.14 -29.46
N ILE A 597 36.11 -35.08 -29.01
CA ILE A 597 36.87 -35.02 -27.77
C ILE A 597 36.22 -33.98 -26.84
N THR A 598 35.80 -34.41 -25.65
CA THR A 598 35.25 -33.54 -24.61
C THR A 598 36.27 -33.30 -23.52
N VAL A 599 36.57 -32.02 -23.27
CA VAL A 599 37.43 -31.55 -22.18
C VAL A 599 36.55 -30.95 -21.08
N GLU A 600 36.69 -31.43 -19.85
CA GLU A 600 36.04 -30.89 -18.65
C GLU A 600 37.03 -30.05 -17.85
N ALA A 601 36.62 -28.83 -17.52
CA ALA A 601 37.30 -27.97 -16.56
C ALA A 601 36.52 -27.99 -15.24
N THR A 602 37.24 -28.26 -14.13
CA THR A 602 36.69 -28.24 -12.77
C THR A 602 37.42 -27.19 -11.94
N SER A 603 36.65 -26.29 -11.32
CA SER A 603 37.13 -25.36 -10.28
C SER A 603 36.27 -25.55 -9.04
N ASN A 604 36.90 -25.77 -7.89
CA ASN A 604 36.25 -25.97 -6.58
C ASN A 604 35.06 -26.98 -6.53
N GLY A 605 34.97 -27.89 -7.50
CA GLY A 605 33.92 -28.92 -7.60
C GLY A 605 32.80 -28.60 -8.60
N LEU A 606 32.75 -27.38 -9.13
CA LEU A 606 31.88 -26.96 -10.21
C LEU A 606 32.55 -27.15 -11.57
N LYS A 607 31.75 -27.40 -12.62
CA LYS A 607 32.23 -27.99 -13.88
C LYS A 607 31.68 -27.27 -15.10
N VAL A 608 32.51 -27.18 -16.14
CA VAL A 608 32.10 -26.84 -17.50
C VAL A 608 32.83 -27.73 -18.49
N THR A 609 32.21 -27.98 -19.65
CA THR A 609 32.79 -28.80 -20.71
C THR A 609 32.85 -28.06 -22.02
N ASP A 610 33.88 -28.34 -22.80
CA ASP A 610 33.99 -27.95 -24.20
C ASP A 610 34.27 -29.18 -25.06
N THR A 611 33.61 -29.28 -26.22
CA THR A 611 33.70 -30.45 -27.11
C THR A 611 34.05 -29.99 -28.51
N PHE A 612 35.05 -30.63 -29.11
CA PHE A 612 35.50 -30.34 -30.46
C PHE A 612 35.77 -31.63 -31.24
N THR A 613 35.74 -31.51 -32.56
CA THR A 613 35.86 -32.63 -33.50
C THR A 613 37.30 -32.74 -34.01
N VAL A 614 37.85 -33.95 -34.05
CA VAL A 614 39.11 -34.28 -34.71
C VAL A 614 38.81 -35.10 -35.97
N ASN A 615 39.14 -34.55 -37.13
CA ASN A 615 39.01 -35.20 -38.44
C ASN A 615 40.39 -35.70 -38.90
N VAL A 616 40.52 -37.00 -39.12
CA VAL A 616 41.74 -37.64 -39.63
C VAL A 616 41.45 -38.19 -41.03
N ASN A 617 42.15 -37.68 -42.05
CA ASN A 617 41.95 -37.96 -43.48
C ASN A 617 42.87 -39.10 -43.98
N SER A 618 42.54 -39.78 -45.08
CA SER A 618 43.26 -40.96 -45.63
C SER A 618 44.17 -40.69 -46.85
N VAL A 619 45.05 -41.65 -47.20
CA VAL A 619 45.94 -41.66 -48.40
C VAL A 619 45.68 -42.93 -49.30
N ASP A 620 45.83 -42.91 -50.66
CA ASP A 620 45.04 -43.68 -51.71
C ASP A 620 45.68 -44.71 -52.74
N ASP A 621 44.97 -45.81 -53.18
CA ASP A 621 45.25 -46.84 -54.27
C ASP A 621 44.11 -47.00 -55.40
N ALA A 622 43.90 -48.09 -56.21
CA ALA A 622 42.88 -48.16 -57.34
C ALA A 622 42.00 -49.46 -57.53
N PRO A 623 40.75 -49.42 -58.13
CA PRO A 623 39.67 -50.42 -57.89
C PRO A 623 39.34 -51.44 -59.04
N THR A 624 38.57 -52.53 -58.76
CA THR A 624 38.19 -53.63 -59.72
C THR A 624 36.72 -54.14 -59.63
N VAL A 625 36.15 -54.82 -60.65
CA VAL A 625 34.76 -55.42 -60.60
C VAL A 625 34.78 -56.88 -60.15
N VAL A 626 33.92 -57.22 -59.19
CA VAL A 626 33.88 -58.53 -58.52
C VAL A 626 32.53 -59.26 -58.66
N ASN A 627 31.37 -58.56 -58.74
CA ASN A 627 30.04 -59.18 -58.91
C ASN A 627 29.06 -58.30 -59.75
N PRO A 628 28.63 -58.63 -60.99
CA PRO A 628 27.84 -57.73 -61.85
C PRO A 628 26.33 -57.62 -61.53
N ILE A 629 25.67 -56.54 -61.98
CA ILE A 629 24.27 -56.14 -61.65
C ILE A 629 23.22 -56.75 -62.62
N ALA A 630 21.99 -56.99 -62.14
CA ALA A 630 20.88 -57.59 -62.91
C ALA A 630 19.67 -56.64 -63.15
N ASP A 631 18.85 -56.90 -64.17
CA ASP A 631 17.66 -56.10 -64.56
C ASP A 631 16.54 -56.03 -63.48
N VAL A 632 15.74 -54.95 -63.49
CA VAL A 632 14.77 -54.59 -62.43
C VAL A 632 13.35 -54.25 -62.95
N THR A 633 12.30 -54.57 -62.18
CA THR A 633 10.89 -54.17 -62.40
C THR A 633 10.25 -53.69 -61.08
N ALA A 634 9.42 -52.63 -61.10
CA ALA A 634 8.79 -51.98 -59.93
C ALA A 634 7.49 -51.20 -60.26
N GLU A 635 6.80 -50.66 -59.25
CA GLU A 635 5.66 -49.72 -59.33
C GLU A 635 6.09 -48.28 -58.92
N GLU A 636 5.32 -47.22 -59.22
CA GLU A 636 5.77 -45.80 -59.16
C GLU A 636 5.81 -45.22 -57.74
N ASP A 637 4.99 -45.76 -56.83
CA ASP A 637 5.09 -45.48 -55.39
C ASP A 637 5.89 -46.55 -54.65
N ASP A 638 6.49 -47.51 -55.37
CA ASP A 638 7.39 -48.42 -54.68
C ASP A 638 8.52 -47.58 -54.08
N PRO A 639 8.85 -47.84 -52.81
CA PRO A 639 10.01 -47.20 -52.22
C PRO A 639 11.20 -47.49 -53.12
N SER A 640 12.08 -46.52 -53.20
CA SER A 640 13.20 -46.60 -54.11
C SER A 640 13.96 -47.90 -53.96
N LYS A 641 14.22 -48.53 -55.11
CA LYS A 641 14.87 -49.83 -55.10
C LYS A 641 16.35 -49.62 -55.00
N THR A 642 16.90 -50.12 -53.91
CA THR A 642 18.33 -50.10 -53.64
C THR A 642 18.97 -51.40 -54.13
N ILE A 643 20.01 -51.26 -54.94
CA ILE A 643 20.89 -52.35 -55.34
C ILE A 643 22.22 -52.09 -54.64
N ASP A 644 22.61 -53.01 -53.78
CA ASP A 644 23.88 -52.92 -53.06
C ASP A 644 25.05 -53.21 -54.00
N LEU A 645 25.83 -52.17 -54.28
CA LEU A 645 27.07 -52.19 -55.05
C LEU A 645 28.32 -52.40 -54.19
N SER A 646 28.17 -52.61 -52.89
CA SER A 646 29.29 -52.69 -51.94
C SER A 646 30.20 -53.89 -52.18
N ASN A 647 29.71 -54.94 -52.84
CA ASN A 647 30.53 -56.09 -53.25
C ASN A 647 30.63 -56.23 -54.78
N VAL A 648 30.15 -55.23 -55.52
CA VAL A 648 30.22 -55.20 -56.99
C VAL A 648 31.61 -54.75 -57.41
N PHE A 649 32.26 -53.85 -56.65
CA PHE A 649 33.62 -53.36 -56.89
C PHE A 649 34.44 -53.28 -55.60
N ASP A 650 35.76 -53.51 -55.67
CA ASP A 650 36.67 -53.60 -54.51
C ASP A 650 38.06 -52.95 -54.77
N ASP A 651 38.71 -52.42 -53.72
CA ASP A 651 39.99 -51.68 -53.69
C ASP A 651 40.72 -51.96 -52.36
N VAL A 652 42.05 -51.96 -52.36
CA VAL A 652 42.88 -52.55 -51.30
C VAL A 652 43.21 -51.61 -50.13
N ASP A 653 43.41 -50.31 -50.40
CA ASP A 653 43.77 -49.33 -49.36
C ASP A 653 42.62 -48.37 -49.05
N ASN A 654 41.70 -48.27 -49.99
CA ASN A 654 40.45 -47.57 -49.80
C ASN A 654 39.44 -48.55 -49.30
N ASP A 655 38.68 -48.13 -48.30
CA ASP A 655 37.46 -48.82 -47.97
C ASP A 655 36.69 -49.06 -49.28
N LYS A 656 36.22 -50.29 -49.53
CA LYS A 656 35.36 -50.62 -50.68
C LYS A 656 34.16 -49.66 -50.81
N ASN A 657 33.82 -48.95 -49.72
CA ASN A 657 32.86 -47.85 -49.60
C ASN A 657 33.31 -46.51 -50.18
N LEU A 658 34.61 -46.26 -50.27
CA LEU A 658 35.21 -45.05 -50.86
C LEU A 658 35.42 -45.16 -52.38
N ILE A 659 35.26 -46.35 -52.95
CA ILE A 659 35.18 -46.50 -54.41
C ILE A 659 33.93 -45.77 -54.90
N VAL A 660 34.14 -44.61 -55.48
CA VAL A 660 33.09 -43.73 -55.99
C VAL A 660 32.45 -44.37 -57.19
N LYS A 661 31.27 -44.94 -57.00
CA LYS A 661 30.43 -45.50 -58.05
C LYS A 661 29.48 -44.42 -58.54
N THR A 662 29.46 -44.19 -59.84
CA THR A 662 28.66 -43.14 -60.47
C THR A 662 27.82 -43.75 -61.59
N VAL A 663 26.59 -43.26 -61.76
CA VAL A 663 25.82 -43.62 -62.95
C VAL A 663 26.30 -42.73 -64.08
N THR A 664 26.81 -43.33 -65.15
CA THR A 664 27.34 -42.56 -66.28
C THR A 664 26.35 -42.46 -67.43
N THR A 665 25.31 -43.30 -67.45
CA THR A 665 24.21 -43.21 -68.43
C THR A 665 22.90 -43.72 -67.84
N ASN A 666 21.82 -42.93 -67.96
CA ASN A 666 20.43 -43.35 -67.77
C ASN A 666 19.61 -42.92 -69.00
N SER A 667 18.98 -43.88 -69.68
CA SER A 667 18.30 -43.58 -70.95
C SER A 667 16.93 -42.89 -70.81
N ASN A 668 16.35 -42.80 -69.60
CA ASN A 668 15.05 -42.15 -69.35
C ASN A 668 14.90 -41.63 -67.90
N GLU A 669 15.60 -40.54 -67.59
CA GLU A 669 15.63 -39.94 -66.23
C GLU A 669 14.32 -39.31 -65.76
N THR A 670 13.39 -39.00 -66.66
CA THR A 670 12.06 -38.45 -66.30
C THR A 670 11.10 -39.50 -65.74
N LEU A 671 11.52 -40.77 -65.75
CA LEU A 671 10.74 -41.90 -65.26
C LEU A 671 11.35 -42.52 -63.99
N VAL A 672 12.63 -42.86 -64.04
CA VAL A 672 13.37 -43.39 -62.90
C VAL A 672 14.67 -42.62 -62.83
N THR A 673 14.88 -41.95 -61.72
CA THR A 673 16.18 -41.35 -61.44
C THR A 673 17.05 -42.39 -60.77
N SER A 674 18.29 -42.45 -61.22
CA SER A 674 19.26 -43.44 -60.77
C SER A 674 20.43 -42.67 -60.18
N SER A 675 20.60 -42.78 -58.88
CA SER A 675 21.70 -42.16 -58.16
C SER A 675 22.42 -43.22 -57.36
N ILE A 676 23.74 -43.11 -57.31
CA ILE A 676 24.54 -43.96 -56.46
C ILE A 676 25.00 -43.12 -55.28
N THR A 677 24.62 -43.55 -54.09
CA THR A 677 24.95 -42.91 -52.83
C THR A 677 25.36 -44.02 -51.88
N ASP A 678 26.58 -43.92 -51.36
CA ASP A 678 27.20 -44.91 -50.45
C ASP A 678 27.07 -46.35 -50.93
N ASN A 679 27.61 -46.61 -52.12
CA ASN A 679 27.59 -47.92 -52.77
C ASN A 679 26.21 -48.50 -53.04
N THR A 680 25.14 -47.76 -52.84
CA THR A 680 23.81 -48.25 -53.10
C THR A 680 23.29 -47.54 -54.33
N LEU A 681 23.16 -48.28 -55.43
CA LEU A 681 22.44 -47.76 -56.58
C LEU A 681 20.96 -47.73 -56.21
N THR A 682 20.48 -46.52 -56.03
CA THR A 682 19.10 -46.26 -55.72
C THR A 682 18.40 -45.87 -57.00
N LEU A 683 17.42 -46.69 -57.36
CA LEU A 683 16.48 -46.41 -58.43
C LEU A 683 15.26 -45.79 -57.78
N ASN A 684 15.16 -44.47 -57.86
CA ASN A 684 14.02 -43.72 -57.39
C ASN A 684 13.03 -43.62 -58.55
N TYR A 685 11.95 -44.38 -58.44
CA TYR A 685 10.81 -44.27 -59.33
C TYR A 685 10.16 -42.91 -59.04
N LEU A 686 10.08 -42.06 -60.06
CA LEU A 686 9.52 -40.73 -59.87
C LEU A 686 8.01 -40.87 -59.74
N LYS A 687 7.48 -40.30 -58.66
CA LYS A 687 6.06 -40.37 -58.31
C LYS A 687 5.17 -40.02 -59.51
N ASP A 688 4.13 -40.82 -59.69
CA ASP A 688 3.07 -40.62 -60.68
C ASP A 688 3.60 -40.66 -62.14
N LYS A 689 4.65 -41.47 -62.42
CA LYS A 689 5.24 -41.74 -63.75
C LYS A 689 5.50 -43.25 -64.00
N SER A 690 5.12 -43.78 -65.17
CA SER A 690 5.33 -45.20 -65.58
C SER A 690 5.95 -45.43 -67.00
N GLY A 691 6.75 -46.50 -67.21
CA GLY A 691 7.53 -46.77 -68.45
C GLY A 691 8.79 -47.67 -68.30
N THR A 692 9.83 -47.54 -69.15
CA THR A 692 11.13 -48.30 -69.07
C THR A 692 12.41 -47.43 -69.25
N ALA A 693 13.58 -47.85 -68.69
CA ALA A 693 14.90 -47.15 -68.74
C ALA A 693 16.14 -48.09 -68.60
N ASP A 694 17.30 -47.76 -69.19
CA ASP A 694 18.60 -48.51 -69.09
C ASP A 694 19.66 -47.70 -68.31
N ILE A 695 20.42 -48.34 -67.41
CA ILE A 695 21.36 -47.70 -66.43
C ILE A 695 22.78 -48.31 -66.49
N THR A 696 23.82 -47.46 -66.59
CA THR A 696 25.26 -47.83 -66.56
C THR A 696 26.00 -47.24 -65.36
N VAL A 697 26.81 -48.03 -64.64
CA VAL A 697 27.58 -47.66 -63.43
C VAL A 697 29.09 -47.73 -63.66
N GLU A 698 29.83 -46.67 -63.29
CA GLU A 698 31.31 -46.59 -63.26
C GLU A 698 31.82 -46.45 -61.83
N ALA A 699 32.71 -47.35 -61.40
CA ALA A 699 33.43 -47.31 -60.14
C ALA A 699 34.81 -46.66 -60.30
N THR A 700 35.09 -45.64 -59.50
CA THR A 700 36.33 -44.85 -59.52
C THR A 700 36.89 -44.75 -58.12
N SER A 701 38.16 -45.10 -57.95
CA SER A 701 38.89 -44.88 -56.71
C SER A 701 40.12 -44.07 -57.09
N ASN A 702 40.19 -42.86 -56.52
CA ASN A 702 41.39 -42.04 -56.50
C ASN A 702 41.92 -41.65 -57.89
N GLY A 703 40.97 -41.48 -58.83
CA GLY A 703 41.24 -41.09 -60.21
C GLY A 703 41.40 -42.23 -61.21
N GLN A 704 41.19 -43.50 -60.82
CA GLN A 704 41.27 -44.68 -61.69
C GLN A 704 39.92 -45.46 -61.70
N THR A 705 39.45 -45.95 -62.86
CA THR A 705 38.02 -46.32 -63.07
C THR A 705 37.73 -47.71 -63.72
N VAL A 706 36.49 -48.24 -63.57
CA VAL A 706 35.94 -49.48 -64.19
C VAL A 706 34.37 -49.49 -64.26
N THR A 707 33.66 -50.18 -65.18
CA THR A 707 32.18 -50.03 -65.42
C THR A 707 31.32 -51.32 -65.53
N ASP A 708 29.97 -51.22 -65.35
CA ASP A 708 28.90 -52.27 -65.50
C ASP A 708 27.49 -51.71 -65.94
N THR A 709 26.53 -52.44 -66.57
CA THR A 709 25.23 -51.90 -67.15
C THR A 709 23.99 -52.85 -67.13
N PHE A 710 22.75 -52.35 -66.87
CA PHE A 710 21.46 -53.13 -66.79
C PHE A 710 20.13 -52.32 -67.07
N THR A 711 18.95 -52.96 -67.17
CA THR A 711 17.61 -52.35 -67.55
C THR A 711 16.55 -52.30 -66.41
N VAL A 712 15.62 -51.31 -66.40
CA VAL A 712 14.57 -51.04 -65.38
C VAL A 712 13.16 -50.75 -65.99
N ASN A 713 12.08 -51.35 -65.44
CA ASN A 713 10.66 -51.13 -65.84
C ASN A 713 9.76 -50.66 -64.65
N VAL A 714 8.86 -49.67 -64.82
CA VAL A 714 8.03 -49.02 -63.76
C VAL A 714 6.52 -48.90 -64.10
N ASN A 715 5.61 -49.27 -63.17
CA ASN A 715 4.13 -49.30 -63.27
C ASN A 715 3.43 -48.28 -62.28
N SER A 716 2.10 -48.08 -62.20
CA SER A 716 1.44 -46.92 -61.46
C SER A 716 0.68 -47.21 -60.12
N VAL A 717 0.58 -46.26 -59.14
CA VAL A 717 0.03 -46.40 -57.72
C VAL A 717 -0.75 -45.12 -57.21
N ASP A 718 -1.37 -45.10 -56.00
CA ASP A 718 -2.33 -44.07 -55.44
C ASP A 718 -1.95 -43.58 -54.00
N ASP A 719 -1.96 -42.27 -53.70
CA ASP A 719 -1.37 -41.51 -52.56
C ASP A 719 -2.34 -40.98 -51.47
N ALA A 720 -1.78 -40.31 -50.43
CA ALA A 720 -2.50 -39.69 -49.30
C ALA A 720 -2.52 -38.14 -49.40
N PRO A 721 -3.54 -37.47 -48.86
CA PRO A 721 -3.59 -36.01 -48.84
C PRO A 721 -2.60 -35.38 -47.82
N THR A 722 -2.25 -34.10 -47.99
CA THR A 722 -1.32 -33.30 -47.16
C THR A 722 -1.91 -31.95 -46.73
N VAL A 723 -1.34 -31.27 -45.70
CA VAL A 723 -1.77 -29.91 -45.28
C VAL A 723 -1.00 -28.85 -46.08
N ALA A 724 -1.71 -28.09 -46.91
CA ALA A 724 -1.13 -27.06 -47.79
C ALA A 724 -1.22 -25.64 -47.22
N SER A 725 -2.19 -25.34 -46.36
CA SER A 725 -2.32 -24.05 -45.69
C SER A 725 -2.94 -24.23 -44.30
N PRO A 726 -2.16 -24.08 -43.21
CA PRO A 726 -2.66 -24.35 -41.86
C PRO A 726 -3.70 -23.32 -41.40
N ILE A 727 -4.63 -23.77 -40.57
CA ILE A 727 -5.69 -22.96 -39.99
C ILE A 727 -5.12 -22.07 -38.88
N ALA A 728 -5.47 -20.77 -38.89
CA ALA A 728 -5.03 -19.82 -37.88
C ALA A 728 -5.89 -19.86 -36.59
N ASP A 729 -5.30 -19.46 -35.47
CA ASP A 729 -6.01 -19.32 -34.18
C ASP A 729 -7.15 -18.29 -34.26
N VAL A 730 -8.23 -18.54 -33.51
CA VAL A 730 -9.47 -17.76 -33.54
C VAL A 730 -9.80 -17.20 -32.16
N THR A 731 -10.11 -15.90 -32.08
CA THR A 731 -10.61 -15.26 -30.85
C THR A 731 -12.06 -14.82 -31.02
N ALA A 732 -12.91 -15.08 -30.02
CA ALA A 732 -14.32 -14.71 -29.99
C ALA A 732 -14.74 -14.22 -28.59
N THR A 733 -15.93 -13.62 -28.46
CA THR A 733 -16.52 -13.22 -27.17
C THR A 733 -17.60 -14.21 -26.74
N LYS A 734 -17.94 -14.28 -25.44
CA LYS A 734 -19.05 -15.10 -24.92
C LYS A 734 -20.33 -14.76 -25.68
N ASN A 735 -21.03 -15.79 -26.16
CA ASN A 735 -22.21 -15.68 -27.03
C ASN A 735 -21.94 -15.07 -28.42
N ALA A 736 -20.69 -15.05 -28.89
CA ALA A 736 -20.40 -14.64 -30.26
C ALA A 736 -21.18 -15.51 -31.27
N PRO A 737 -21.66 -14.93 -32.38
CA PRO A 737 -22.23 -15.71 -33.47
C PRO A 737 -21.18 -16.69 -34.01
N GLN A 738 -21.65 -17.78 -34.63
CA GLN A 738 -20.77 -18.76 -35.26
C GLN A 738 -19.76 -18.09 -36.22
N SER A 739 -18.52 -18.57 -36.20
CA SER A 739 -17.50 -18.14 -37.16
C SER A 739 -17.27 -19.23 -38.20
N THR A 740 -16.79 -18.86 -39.38
CA THR A 740 -16.56 -19.79 -40.49
C THR A 740 -15.16 -19.63 -41.05
N ILE A 741 -14.51 -20.76 -41.33
CA ILE A 741 -13.17 -20.87 -41.92
C ILE A 741 -13.30 -21.67 -43.22
N ASP A 742 -12.71 -21.16 -44.31
CA ASP A 742 -12.65 -21.87 -45.60
C ASP A 742 -11.47 -22.86 -45.61
N LEU A 743 -11.79 -24.12 -45.81
CA LEU A 743 -10.86 -25.24 -45.86
C LEU A 743 -10.48 -25.65 -47.29
N ALA A 744 -10.96 -24.96 -48.34
CA ALA A 744 -10.83 -25.41 -49.72
C ALA A 744 -9.38 -25.71 -50.14
N ASN A 745 -8.42 -24.94 -49.63
CA ASN A 745 -6.99 -25.10 -49.90
C ASN A 745 -6.18 -25.51 -48.66
N VAL A 746 -6.85 -25.97 -47.60
CA VAL A 746 -6.16 -26.43 -46.38
C VAL A 746 -5.50 -27.78 -46.63
N PHE A 747 -6.14 -28.65 -47.42
CA PHE A 747 -5.60 -29.97 -47.78
C PHE A 747 -5.49 -30.15 -49.29
N ASP A 748 -4.45 -30.84 -49.74
CA ASP A 748 -4.13 -31.13 -51.15
C ASP A 748 -3.77 -32.62 -51.34
N ASP A 749 -3.98 -33.19 -52.52
CA ASP A 749 -3.67 -34.59 -52.87
C ASP A 749 -3.18 -34.66 -54.32
N ILE A 750 -2.06 -35.35 -54.53
CA ILE A 750 -1.31 -35.31 -55.79
C ILE A 750 -1.96 -36.18 -56.88
N ASP A 751 -2.67 -37.24 -56.49
CA ASP A 751 -3.28 -38.21 -57.42
C ASP A 751 -4.74 -37.92 -57.75
N ASN A 752 -5.38 -37.07 -56.94
CA ASN A 752 -6.81 -36.81 -57.03
C ASN A 752 -7.10 -35.32 -57.09
N ASP A 753 -8.31 -34.98 -57.55
CA ASP A 753 -8.76 -33.59 -57.51
C ASP A 753 -8.92 -33.13 -56.06
N ILE A 754 -8.34 -31.99 -55.69
CA ILE A 754 -8.47 -31.34 -54.37
C ILE A 754 -9.94 -31.24 -53.92
N ALA A 755 -10.87 -31.09 -54.87
CA ALA A 755 -12.30 -31.05 -54.61
C ALA A 755 -12.88 -32.37 -54.06
N ALA A 756 -12.16 -33.49 -54.18
CA ALA A 756 -12.56 -34.81 -53.72
C ALA A 756 -12.07 -35.16 -52.30
N ILE A 757 -11.21 -34.33 -51.70
CA ILE A 757 -10.69 -34.56 -50.34
C ILE A 757 -11.79 -34.25 -49.31
N ASN A 758 -12.23 -35.29 -48.61
CA ASN A 758 -13.23 -35.22 -47.54
C ASN A 758 -12.61 -34.64 -46.27
N LYS A 759 -13.27 -33.67 -45.63
CA LYS A 759 -12.73 -32.95 -44.47
C LYS A 759 -13.64 -33.18 -43.26
N THR A 760 -13.07 -33.59 -42.13
CA THR A 760 -13.81 -33.93 -40.91
C THR A 760 -13.13 -33.33 -39.69
N VAL A 761 -13.88 -33.05 -38.62
CA VAL A 761 -13.28 -32.66 -37.35
C VAL A 761 -12.87 -33.92 -36.61
N LEU A 762 -11.60 -34.03 -36.28
CA LEU A 762 -11.06 -35.21 -35.60
C LEU A 762 -11.16 -35.09 -34.08
N THR A 763 -10.67 -33.98 -33.52
CA THR A 763 -10.72 -33.75 -32.08
C THR A 763 -11.06 -32.31 -31.73
N ASN A 764 -11.61 -32.13 -30.54
CA ASN A 764 -11.81 -30.83 -29.92
C ASN A 764 -11.56 -31.00 -28.42
N SER A 765 -10.54 -30.32 -27.90
CA SER A 765 -10.15 -30.47 -26.49
C SER A 765 -11.18 -29.90 -25.52
N ASN A 766 -12.10 -29.05 -25.98
CA ASN A 766 -13.15 -28.44 -25.16
C ASN A 766 -14.48 -28.36 -25.91
N THR A 767 -15.13 -29.52 -26.00
CA THR A 767 -16.48 -29.66 -26.59
C THR A 767 -17.56 -28.92 -25.81
N GLY A 768 -17.28 -28.51 -24.57
CA GLY A 768 -18.15 -27.64 -23.78
C GLY A 768 -18.09 -26.17 -24.22
N LEU A 769 -17.06 -25.74 -24.95
CA LEU A 769 -16.85 -24.34 -25.31
C LEU A 769 -17.28 -23.99 -26.74
N VAL A 770 -16.91 -24.82 -27.70
CA VAL A 770 -17.16 -24.61 -29.13
C VAL A 770 -17.46 -25.96 -29.76
N THR A 771 -18.45 -26.03 -30.64
CA THR A 771 -18.78 -27.23 -31.42
C THR A 771 -18.42 -26.97 -32.89
N PRO A 772 -17.22 -27.37 -33.33
CA PRO A 772 -16.86 -27.31 -34.74
C PRO A 772 -17.66 -28.29 -35.58
N SER A 773 -18.05 -27.89 -36.79
CA SER A 773 -18.69 -28.75 -37.79
C SER A 773 -18.22 -28.38 -39.19
N ILE A 774 -18.07 -29.38 -40.07
CA ILE A 774 -17.63 -29.14 -41.45
C ILE A 774 -18.77 -29.52 -42.40
N SER A 775 -19.08 -28.62 -43.33
CA SER A 775 -19.99 -28.88 -44.44
C SER A 775 -19.33 -28.44 -45.73
N GLY A 776 -19.04 -29.40 -46.61
CA GLY A 776 -18.21 -29.15 -47.80
C GLY A 776 -16.81 -28.69 -47.40
N ASN A 777 -16.40 -27.51 -47.86
CA ASN A 777 -15.12 -26.90 -47.52
C ASN A 777 -15.22 -25.84 -46.43
N THR A 778 -16.35 -25.66 -45.75
CA THR A 778 -16.46 -24.64 -44.70
C THR A 778 -16.50 -25.30 -43.33
N LEU A 779 -15.50 -24.98 -42.49
CA LEU A 779 -15.52 -25.24 -41.06
C LEU A 779 -16.29 -24.14 -40.36
N THR A 780 -17.35 -24.52 -39.65
CA THR A 780 -18.17 -23.62 -38.86
C THR A 780 -17.91 -23.90 -37.38
N LEU A 781 -17.48 -22.88 -36.64
CA LEU A 781 -17.27 -22.92 -35.20
C LEU A 781 -18.49 -22.36 -34.50
N ASN A 782 -19.31 -23.25 -33.92
CA ASN A 782 -20.47 -22.86 -33.15
C ASN A 782 -20.07 -22.72 -31.68
N TYR A 783 -19.88 -21.48 -31.22
CA TYR A 783 -19.61 -21.21 -29.80
C TYR A 783 -20.84 -21.58 -28.97
N LEU A 784 -20.63 -22.38 -27.92
CA LEU A 784 -21.72 -22.76 -27.02
C LEU A 784 -22.09 -21.56 -26.15
N ASN A 785 -23.40 -21.31 -26.05
CA ASN A 785 -23.90 -20.17 -25.30
C ASN A 785 -23.41 -20.20 -23.85
N ASN A 786 -22.99 -19.04 -23.37
CA ASN A 786 -22.44 -18.77 -22.05
C ASN A 786 -21.13 -19.48 -21.70
N GLN A 787 -20.40 -20.03 -22.67
CA GLN A 787 -19.14 -20.71 -22.39
C GLN A 787 -17.97 -19.78 -22.75
N PHE A 788 -16.94 -19.75 -21.90
CA PHE A 788 -15.70 -18.98 -22.09
C PHE A 788 -14.49 -19.85 -21.73
N GLY A 789 -13.32 -19.52 -22.26
CA GLY A 789 -12.10 -20.32 -22.10
C GLY A 789 -11.43 -20.62 -23.44
N THR A 790 -10.68 -21.73 -23.50
CA THR A 790 -9.89 -22.12 -24.67
C THR A 790 -10.19 -23.55 -25.14
N ALA A 791 -10.09 -23.78 -26.46
CA ALA A 791 -10.26 -25.09 -27.10
C ALA A 791 -9.25 -25.28 -28.24
N ASN A 792 -8.61 -26.43 -28.32
CA ASN A 792 -7.78 -26.84 -29.45
C ASN A 792 -8.60 -27.75 -30.36
N ILE A 793 -8.71 -27.42 -31.64
CA ILE A 793 -9.51 -28.14 -32.62
C ILE A 793 -8.59 -28.73 -33.68
N THR A 794 -8.72 -30.03 -33.92
CA THR A 794 -8.00 -30.74 -34.98
C THR A 794 -8.94 -31.11 -36.12
N VAL A 795 -8.60 -30.72 -37.35
CA VAL A 795 -9.33 -31.05 -38.59
C VAL A 795 -8.52 -32.06 -39.40
N GLN A 796 -9.18 -33.08 -39.91
CA GLN A 796 -8.60 -34.14 -40.74
C GLN A 796 -9.10 -34.06 -42.20
N GLY A 797 -8.18 -34.05 -43.16
CA GLY A 797 -8.44 -34.29 -44.58
C GLY A 797 -8.28 -35.77 -44.92
N THR A 798 -9.15 -36.33 -45.78
CA THR A 798 -9.15 -37.75 -46.19
C THR A 798 -9.39 -37.89 -47.69
N SER A 799 -8.55 -38.66 -48.36
CA SER A 799 -8.66 -38.97 -49.79
C SER A 799 -8.24 -40.43 -50.02
N ASN A 800 -9.03 -41.16 -50.81
CA ASN A 800 -8.94 -42.62 -51.04
C ASN A 800 -8.67 -43.49 -49.79
N GLY A 801 -9.15 -43.04 -48.63
CA GLY A 801 -9.03 -43.75 -47.35
C GLY A 801 -7.74 -43.45 -46.56
N LYS A 802 -6.88 -42.54 -47.03
CA LYS A 802 -5.70 -42.03 -46.30
C LYS A 802 -5.93 -40.61 -45.78
N THR A 803 -5.28 -40.22 -44.69
CA THR A 803 -5.65 -39.03 -43.89
C THR A 803 -4.49 -38.13 -43.47
N VAL A 804 -4.76 -36.85 -43.19
CA VAL A 804 -3.82 -35.86 -42.61
C VAL A 804 -4.54 -34.86 -41.70
N ASP A 805 -3.89 -34.37 -40.64
CA ASP A 805 -4.50 -33.54 -39.59
C ASP A 805 -3.85 -32.14 -39.46
N ASP A 806 -4.63 -31.13 -39.10
CA ASP A 806 -4.19 -29.77 -38.75
C ASP A 806 -4.89 -29.27 -37.48
N THR A 807 -4.17 -28.58 -36.56
CA THR A 807 -4.69 -28.18 -35.23
C THR A 807 -4.49 -26.69 -34.94
N PHE A 808 -5.53 -26.01 -34.47
CA PHE A 808 -5.52 -24.59 -34.11
C PHE A 808 -6.29 -24.30 -32.81
N THR A 809 -6.03 -23.15 -32.20
CA THR A 809 -6.59 -22.72 -30.91
C THR A 809 -7.78 -21.77 -31.10
N VAL A 810 -8.81 -21.95 -30.29
CA VAL A 810 -9.99 -21.07 -30.20
C VAL A 810 -10.08 -20.51 -28.79
N ASN A 811 -10.00 -19.18 -28.66
CA ASN A 811 -10.12 -18.44 -27.40
C ASN A 811 -11.46 -17.71 -27.35
N VAL A 812 -12.34 -18.02 -26.40
CA VAL A 812 -13.63 -17.34 -26.19
C VAL A 812 -13.56 -16.55 -24.88
N ASN A 813 -13.56 -15.22 -24.97
CA ASN A 813 -13.42 -14.32 -23.82
C ASN A 813 -14.78 -13.95 -23.25
N ASP A 814 -14.94 -13.92 -21.92
CA ASP A 814 -16.18 -13.42 -21.30
C ASP A 814 -16.30 -11.90 -21.47
N SER A 815 -17.43 -11.44 -22.02
CA SER A 815 -17.83 -10.04 -22.03
C SER A 815 -18.99 -9.91 -21.03
N VAL A 816 -18.75 -9.24 -19.89
CA VAL A 816 -19.70 -8.87 -18.82
C VAL A 816 -20.98 -9.73 -18.77
N VAL A 817 -21.00 -10.64 -17.78
CA VAL A 817 -22.07 -11.60 -17.52
C VAL A 817 -23.47 -10.94 -17.52
N THR A 818 -24.33 -11.37 -18.43
CA THR A 818 -25.78 -11.04 -18.45
C THR A 818 -26.68 -12.29 -18.50
N ASN A 819 -26.16 -13.49 -18.20
CA ASN A 819 -26.97 -14.73 -18.23
C ASN A 819 -27.20 -15.34 -16.84
N PRO A 820 -28.46 -15.45 -16.38
CA PRO A 820 -28.81 -15.82 -15.01
C PRO A 820 -28.86 -17.33 -14.70
N ASN A 821 -28.03 -18.19 -15.29
CA ASN A 821 -28.05 -19.64 -15.00
C ASN A 821 -26.67 -20.33 -15.07
N ASP A 822 -25.57 -19.58 -15.08
CA ASP A 822 -24.22 -20.14 -15.10
C ASP A 822 -23.70 -20.26 -13.66
N PRO A 823 -23.22 -21.41 -13.17
CA PRO A 823 -22.53 -21.47 -11.88
C PRO A 823 -21.34 -20.51 -11.94
N VAL A 824 -21.33 -19.54 -11.03
CA VAL A 824 -20.36 -18.45 -10.95
C VAL A 824 -18.97 -19.07 -10.85
N VAL A 825 -18.20 -19.03 -11.94
CA VAL A 825 -16.78 -19.39 -11.93
C VAL A 825 -16.05 -18.17 -11.38
N THR A 826 -15.88 -18.12 -10.06
CA THR A 826 -14.96 -17.19 -9.42
C THR A 826 -13.53 -17.54 -9.86
N ASN A 827 -12.71 -16.53 -10.14
CA ASN A 827 -11.27 -16.72 -10.19
C ASN A 827 -10.80 -16.79 -8.74
N PRO A 828 -10.34 -17.95 -8.23
CA PRO A 828 -9.97 -18.08 -6.81
C PRO A 828 -8.74 -17.24 -6.41
N ASN A 829 -8.07 -16.60 -7.37
CA ASN A 829 -6.92 -15.72 -7.15
C ASN A 829 -7.19 -14.25 -7.57
N ALA A 830 -8.44 -13.88 -7.86
CA ALA A 830 -8.75 -12.48 -8.13
C ALA A 830 -8.75 -11.69 -6.81
N PRO A 831 -8.14 -10.49 -6.77
CA PRO A 831 -8.19 -9.64 -5.58
C PRO A 831 -9.57 -9.01 -5.34
N PHE A 832 -10.47 -9.09 -6.34
CA PHE A 832 -11.86 -8.61 -6.25
C PHE A 832 -12.77 -9.35 -7.24
N ASN A 833 -13.93 -9.86 -6.80
CA ASN A 833 -14.99 -10.40 -7.67
C ASN A 833 -16.34 -9.73 -7.45
N VAL A 834 -17.19 -9.73 -8.48
CA VAL A 834 -18.62 -9.38 -8.36
C VAL A 834 -19.45 -10.62 -8.71
N ILE A 835 -20.22 -11.10 -7.74
CA ILE A 835 -21.05 -12.29 -7.80
C ILE A 835 -22.52 -11.87 -7.76
N ASN A 836 -23.24 -12.02 -8.87
CA ASN A 836 -24.70 -11.80 -8.89
C ASN A 836 -25.41 -13.15 -8.81
N VAL A 837 -26.20 -13.37 -7.75
CA VAL A 837 -27.05 -14.54 -7.58
C VAL A 837 -28.21 -14.44 -8.57
N THR A 838 -28.60 -15.58 -9.15
CA THR A 838 -29.50 -15.58 -10.31
C THR A 838 -30.69 -16.53 -10.18
N SER A 839 -30.75 -17.29 -9.08
CA SER A 839 -31.88 -18.13 -8.71
C SER A 839 -32.13 -18.04 -7.21
N ALA A 840 -33.41 -17.94 -6.84
CA ALA A 840 -33.86 -17.92 -5.46
C ALA A 840 -33.50 -19.22 -4.72
N ASN A 841 -33.03 -19.11 -3.48
CA ASN A 841 -32.58 -20.21 -2.60
C ASN A 841 -31.22 -20.83 -2.95
N ASN A 842 -30.20 -20.00 -3.13
CA ASN A 842 -28.83 -20.44 -3.38
C ASN A 842 -27.92 -20.26 -2.15
N ASN A 843 -26.93 -21.15 -2.04
CA ASN A 843 -25.78 -20.96 -1.14
C ASN A 843 -24.59 -20.51 -1.98
N VAL A 844 -24.07 -19.31 -1.70
CA VAL A 844 -23.01 -18.65 -2.44
C VAL A 844 -21.90 -18.27 -1.46
N THR A 845 -20.66 -18.59 -1.82
CA THR A 845 -19.47 -18.22 -1.04
C THR A 845 -18.48 -17.51 -1.95
N GLY A 846 -17.96 -16.39 -1.47
CA GLY A 846 -16.86 -15.64 -2.05
C GLY A 846 -15.53 -16.40 -1.99
N THR A 847 -14.47 -15.66 -2.27
CA THR A 847 -13.09 -16.10 -2.33
C THR A 847 -12.33 -15.60 -1.11
N ALA A 848 -11.02 -15.36 -1.21
CA ALA A 848 -10.23 -14.82 -0.12
C ALA A 848 -9.78 -13.37 -0.38
N GLY A 849 -10.32 -12.75 -1.43
CA GLY A 849 -10.15 -11.34 -1.75
C GLY A 849 -11.48 -10.61 -1.58
N ASN A 850 -11.46 -9.29 -1.72
CA ASN A 850 -12.62 -8.44 -1.45
C ASN A 850 -13.72 -8.67 -2.49
N ASP A 851 -14.83 -9.29 -2.12
CA ASP A 851 -15.88 -9.72 -3.03
C ASP A 851 -17.17 -8.94 -2.83
N GLN A 852 -17.86 -8.62 -3.92
CA GLN A 852 -19.22 -8.11 -3.88
C GLN A 852 -20.19 -9.23 -4.26
N ILE A 853 -21.10 -9.62 -3.38
CA ILE A 853 -22.12 -10.64 -3.60
C ILE A 853 -23.50 -9.99 -3.54
N ASN A 854 -24.24 -10.01 -4.65
CA ASN A 854 -25.58 -9.46 -4.75
C ASN A 854 -26.61 -10.60 -4.89
N GLY A 855 -27.48 -10.76 -3.89
CA GLY A 855 -28.58 -11.71 -3.81
C GLY A 855 -29.77 -11.32 -4.69
N THR A 856 -30.91 -12.00 -4.50
CA THR A 856 -32.10 -11.82 -5.35
C THR A 856 -33.32 -11.34 -4.56
N ALA A 857 -34.50 -11.87 -4.85
CA ALA A 857 -35.73 -11.61 -4.12
C ALA A 857 -36.20 -12.90 -3.40
N GLY A 858 -35.27 -13.81 -3.16
CA GLY A 858 -35.50 -15.15 -2.60
C GLY A 858 -34.69 -15.33 -1.33
N ASN A 859 -34.82 -16.49 -0.67
CA ASN A 859 -34.14 -16.74 0.59
C ASN A 859 -32.76 -17.38 0.35
N GLU A 860 -31.71 -16.59 0.35
CA GLU A 860 -30.34 -16.95 0.03
C GLU A 860 -29.46 -17.22 1.28
N THR A 861 -28.31 -17.85 1.06
CA THR A 861 -27.22 -17.90 2.04
C THR A 861 -25.95 -17.40 1.34
N LEU A 862 -25.44 -16.25 1.77
CA LEU A 862 -24.28 -15.57 1.20
C LEU A 862 -23.13 -15.57 2.23
N ALA A 863 -21.91 -15.83 1.79
CA ALA A 863 -20.72 -15.79 2.63
C ALA A 863 -19.55 -15.10 1.89
N GLY A 864 -18.89 -14.10 2.49
CA GLY A 864 -17.75 -13.38 1.90
C GLY A 864 -16.44 -14.16 1.99
N ALA A 865 -16.19 -14.73 3.18
CA ALA A 865 -15.06 -15.58 3.58
C ALA A 865 -13.81 -14.84 4.09
N LYS A 866 -12.88 -14.37 3.26
CA LYS A 866 -11.80 -13.49 3.72
C LYS A 866 -11.70 -12.30 2.79
N GLY A 867 -11.29 -11.15 3.31
CA GLY A 867 -11.25 -9.92 2.55
C GLY A 867 -12.31 -8.96 3.09
N ASN A 868 -12.33 -7.74 2.57
CA ASN A 868 -13.36 -6.78 2.92
C ASN A 868 -14.48 -6.89 1.87
N ASP A 869 -15.55 -7.59 2.23
CA ASP A 869 -16.59 -8.04 1.33
C ASP A 869 -17.85 -7.17 1.44
N ILE A 870 -18.63 -7.12 0.35
CA ILE A 870 -19.94 -6.44 0.31
C ILE A 870 -20.99 -7.49 -0.04
N LEU A 871 -21.88 -7.81 0.89
CA LEU A 871 -22.96 -8.77 0.72
C LEU A 871 -24.30 -8.03 0.74
N ASN A 872 -25.09 -8.15 -0.32
CA ASN A 872 -26.47 -7.66 -0.38
C ASN A 872 -27.41 -8.85 -0.51
N GLY A 873 -28.35 -9.04 0.42
CA GLY A 873 -29.35 -10.12 0.42
C GLY A 873 -30.43 -9.91 -0.64
N GLY A 874 -31.00 -8.71 -0.66
CA GLY A 874 -32.13 -8.34 -1.50
C GLY A 874 -33.45 -8.64 -0.79
N ASP A 875 -34.55 -8.85 -1.53
CA ASP A 875 -35.79 -9.27 -0.83
C ASP A 875 -35.67 -10.75 -0.44
N GLY A 876 -36.35 -11.21 0.61
CA GLY A 876 -36.32 -12.60 1.06
C GLY A 876 -35.87 -12.73 2.51
N ASN A 877 -35.81 -13.95 3.03
CA ASN A 877 -35.24 -14.20 4.36
C ASN A 877 -33.88 -14.86 4.17
N ASP A 878 -32.83 -14.06 4.28
CA ASP A 878 -31.47 -14.38 3.91
C ASP A 878 -30.56 -14.70 5.11
N ILE A 879 -29.43 -15.33 4.81
CA ILE A 879 -28.35 -15.56 5.77
C ILE A 879 -27.06 -15.00 5.17
N LEU A 880 -26.54 -13.91 5.71
CA LEU A 880 -25.32 -13.27 5.27
C LEU A 880 -24.20 -13.49 6.30
N LYS A 881 -23.00 -13.80 5.82
CA LYS A 881 -21.80 -13.97 6.65
C LYS A 881 -20.62 -13.23 6.03
N GLY A 882 -20.06 -12.25 6.72
CA GLY A 882 -18.88 -11.50 6.28
C GLY A 882 -17.68 -12.43 6.17
N GLY A 883 -17.08 -12.77 7.30
CA GLY A 883 -15.89 -13.61 7.34
C GLY A 883 -14.75 -12.95 8.09
N ASP A 884 -13.51 -13.12 7.62
CA ASP A 884 -12.39 -12.34 8.13
C ASP A 884 -12.19 -11.09 7.25
N GLY A 885 -12.23 -9.90 7.83
CA GLY A 885 -12.04 -8.62 7.15
C GLY A 885 -13.12 -7.63 7.57
N ASN A 886 -13.04 -6.40 7.08
CA ASN A 886 -14.03 -5.38 7.40
C ASN A 886 -15.13 -5.43 6.34
N ASP A 887 -16.24 -6.08 6.66
CA ASP A 887 -17.29 -6.44 5.73
C ASP A 887 -18.48 -5.48 5.79
N THR A 888 -19.27 -5.41 4.72
CA THR A 888 -20.54 -4.68 4.66
C THR A 888 -21.66 -5.64 4.26
N LEU A 889 -22.64 -5.83 5.13
CA LEU A 889 -23.76 -6.75 4.95
C LEU A 889 -25.08 -5.96 4.95
N ASN A 890 -25.86 -6.06 3.88
CA ASN A 890 -27.20 -5.50 3.77
C ASN A 890 -28.22 -6.63 3.59
N GLY A 891 -29.17 -6.79 4.52
CA GLY A 891 -30.28 -7.74 4.41
C GLY A 891 -31.30 -7.31 3.37
N ASP A 892 -31.57 -6.00 3.29
CA ASP A 892 -32.57 -5.36 2.45
C ASP A 892 -34.01 -5.65 2.90
N GLY A 893 -34.66 -6.72 2.44
CA GLY A 893 -36.11 -6.88 2.61
C GLY A 893 -36.58 -8.27 2.96
N GLY A 894 -36.69 -8.58 4.25
CA GLY A 894 -37.40 -9.72 4.81
C GLY A 894 -36.88 -9.99 6.21
N ASN A 895 -36.92 -11.24 6.68
CA ASN A 895 -36.41 -11.54 8.02
C ASN A 895 -35.04 -12.24 7.90
N ASP A 896 -33.99 -11.46 7.99
CA ASP A 896 -32.62 -11.80 7.65
C ASP A 896 -31.76 -12.16 8.87
N GLN A 897 -30.67 -12.87 8.61
CA GLN A 897 -29.63 -13.21 9.60
C GLN A 897 -28.27 -12.76 9.10
N LEU A 898 -27.69 -11.73 9.71
CA LEU A 898 -26.41 -11.16 9.34
C LEU A 898 -25.35 -11.45 10.41
N GLN A 899 -24.16 -11.88 9.99
CA GLN A 899 -23.01 -12.17 10.87
C GLN A 899 -21.75 -11.55 10.28
N GLY A 900 -21.16 -10.53 10.93
CA GLY A 900 -19.90 -9.90 10.49
C GLY A 900 -18.71 -10.85 10.63
N GLN A 901 -18.51 -11.38 11.83
CA GLN A 901 -17.46 -12.30 12.27
C GLN A 901 -16.16 -11.64 12.76
N LEU A 902 -15.10 -11.54 11.97
CA LEU A 902 -13.83 -10.96 12.44
C LEU A 902 -13.50 -9.72 11.60
N GLY A 903 -13.27 -8.59 12.25
CA GLY A 903 -13.00 -7.32 11.58
C GLY A 903 -14.00 -6.26 12.02
N ASP A 904 -13.81 -5.02 11.60
CA ASP A 904 -14.74 -3.94 11.91
C ASP A 904 -15.83 -3.90 10.83
N ASP A 905 -17.01 -4.43 11.13
CA ASP A 905 -18.06 -4.75 10.16
C ASP A 905 -19.23 -3.73 10.18
N GLY A 906 -19.87 -3.55 9.02
CA GLY A 906 -21.10 -2.77 8.86
C GLY A 906 -22.29 -3.65 8.48
N LEU A 907 -23.31 -3.75 9.33
CA LEU A 907 -24.49 -4.60 9.13
C LEU A 907 -25.77 -3.75 9.11
N ASN A 908 -26.63 -3.96 8.12
CA ASN A 908 -27.94 -3.31 7.99
C ASN A 908 -29.00 -4.37 7.71
N GLY A 909 -29.97 -4.55 8.60
CA GLY A 909 -31.08 -5.51 8.44
C GLY A 909 -32.01 -5.10 7.31
N GLY A 910 -32.62 -3.92 7.44
CA GLY A 910 -33.46 -3.34 6.38
C GLY A 910 -34.93 -3.38 6.76
N ILE A 911 -35.77 -4.09 6.02
CA ILE A 911 -37.21 -4.21 6.32
C ILE A 911 -37.52 -5.65 6.74
N GLY A 912 -38.00 -5.84 7.96
CA GLY A 912 -38.52 -7.10 8.49
C GLY A 912 -37.94 -7.39 9.87
N ASP A 913 -38.31 -8.52 10.50
CA ASP A 913 -37.75 -8.85 11.82
C ASP A 913 -36.39 -9.56 11.65
N ASP A 914 -35.29 -8.83 11.79
CA ASP A 914 -33.92 -9.24 11.48
C ASP A 914 -33.11 -9.68 12.71
N THR A 915 -32.01 -10.40 12.46
CA THR A 915 -31.05 -10.81 13.50
C THR A 915 -29.61 -10.53 13.05
N LEU A 916 -28.94 -9.60 13.73
CA LEU A 916 -27.60 -9.12 13.41
C LEU A 916 -26.61 -9.47 14.54
N SER A 917 -25.40 -9.88 14.18
CA SER A 917 -24.27 -10.12 15.08
C SER A 917 -22.99 -9.57 14.45
N GLY A 918 -22.37 -8.59 15.09
CA GLY A 918 -21.13 -7.96 14.65
C GLY A 918 -19.97 -8.95 14.67
N GLY A 919 -19.58 -9.37 15.88
CA GLY A 919 -18.57 -10.41 16.05
C GLY A 919 -17.40 -9.91 16.86
N ALA A 920 -16.21 -9.84 16.26
CA ALA A 920 -15.03 -9.30 16.92
C ALA A 920 -14.45 -8.18 16.08
N GLY A 921 -14.36 -6.98 16.64
CA GLY A 921 -14.05 -5.74 15.93
C GLY A 921 -14.95 -4.64 16.46
N SER A 922 -14.73 -3.40 16.03
CA SER A 922 -15.65 -2.30 16.37
C SER A 922 -16.70 -2.18 15.28
N ASP A 923 -17.86 -2.79 15.52
CA ASP A 923 -18.89 -3.02 14.51
C ASP A 923 -19.98 -1.94 14.51
N THR A 924 -20.62 -1.72 13.36
CA THR A 924 -21.80 -0.84 13.21
C THR A 924 -23.00 -1.64 12.73
N LEU A 925 -24.07 -1.70 13.53
CA LEU A 925 -25.28 -2.46 13.26
C LEU A 925 -26.50 -1.54 13.21
N SER A 926 -27.36 -1.70 12.20
CA SER A 926 -28.66 -1.03 12.05
C SER A 926 -29.74 -2.08 11.79
N GLY A 927 -30.78 -2.11 12.63
CA GLY A 927 -31.91 -3.04 12.51
C GLY A 927 -32.77 -2.69 11.30
N GLY A 928 -33.22 -1.44 11.24
CA GLY A 928 -34.04 -0.93 10.16
C GLY A 928 -35.50 -0.79 10.57
N ALA A 929 -36.42 -1.50 9.93
CA ALA A 929 -37.84 -1.41 10.21
C ALA A 929 -38.40 -2.76 10.64
N ASP A 930 -39.37 -2.72 11.56
CA ASP A 930 -39.96 -3.88 12.26
C ASP A 930 -39.08 -4.32 13.47
N ASN A 931 -39.25 -5.51 14.06
CA ASN A 931 -38.66 -5.79 15.38
C ASN A 931 -37.38 -6.64 15.27
N ASP A 932 -36.25 -6.03 15.60
CA ASP A 932 -34.93 -6.57 15.32
C ASP A 932 -34.19 -7.07 16.57
N SER A 933 -33.20 -7.94 16.34
CA SER A 933 -32.30 -8.44 17.37
C SER A 933 -30.85 -8.20 16.98
N LEU A 934 -30.19 -7.26 17.65
CA LEU A 934 -28.81 -6.84 17.36
C LEU A 934 -27.86 -7.24 18.49
N LYS A 935 -26.65 -7.66 18.11
CA LYS A 935 -25.57 -8.00 19.03
C LYS A 935 -24.23 -7.48 18.53
N GLY A 936 -23.55 -6.62 19.28
CA GLY A 936 -22.20 -6.12 18.95
C GLY A 936 -21.15 -7.20 19.09
N ASP A 937 -21.21 -7.95 20.20
CA ASP A 937 -20.28 -9.00 20.60
C ASP A 937 -18.99 -8.48 21.26
N ALA A 938 -17.87 -8.31 20.56
CA ALA A 938 -16.60 -7.94 21.19
C ALA A 938 -15.90 -6.80 20.44
N GLY A 939 -15.75 -5.66 21.10
CA GLY A 939 -15.17 -4.44 20.56
C GLY A 939 -16.01 -3.24 20.97
N ASN A 940 -15.67 -2.04 20.52
CA ASN A 940 -16.50 -0.87 20.86
C ASN A 940 -17.54 -0.68 19.75
N ASP A 941 -18.74 -1.17 19.96
CA ASP A 941 -19.75 -1.32 18.92
C ASP A 941 -20.77 -0.16 18.90
N LEU A 942 -21.33 0.12 17.72
CA LEU A 942 -22.43 1.05 17.52
C LEU A 942 -23.67 0.30 17.02
N LEU A 943 -24.72 0.26 17.83
CA LEU A 943 -25.98 -0.43 17.50
C LEU A 943 -27.13 0.58 17.41
N ASN A 944 -27.88 0.54 16.32
CA ASN A 944 -29.14 1.27 16.16
C ASN A 944 -30.32 0.32 15.90
N GLY A 945 -31.36 0.39 16.74
CA GLY A 945 -32.60 -0.35 16.55
C GLY A 945 -33.43 0.19 15.38
N ASP A 946 -33.34 1.50 15.11
CA ASP A 946 -34.19 2.21 14.17
C ASP A 946 -35.70 2.11 14.53
N ALA A 947 -36.58 1.60 13.66
CA ALA A 947 -38.02 1.65 13.87
C ALA A 947 -38.60 0.27 14.20
N GLY A 948 -38.95 0.00 15.46
CA GLY A 948 -39.25 -1.35 15.86
C GLY A 948 -39.76 -1.54 17.27
N ASN A 949 -39.58 -2.75 17.81
CA ASN A 949 -39.47 -2.96 19.25
C ASN A 949 -38.28 -3.89 19.42
N ASP A 950 -37.10 -3.30 19.50
CA ASP A 950 -35.86 -3.97 19.19
C ASP A 950 -35.16 -4.49 20.43
N SER A 951 -34.28 -5.46 20.25
CA SER A 951 -33.48 -6.05 21.30
C SER A 951 -32.00 -5.91 20.96
N LEU A 952 -31.31 -5.00 21.64
CA LEU A 952 -29.89 -4.68 21.44
C LEU A 952 -29.04 -5.20 22.61
N SER A 953 -27.87 -5.73 22.30
CA SER A 953 -26.85 -6.19 23.25
C SER A 953 -25.48 -5.72 22.77
N GLY A 954 -24.81 -4.85 23.53
CA GLY A 954 -23.48 -4.31 23.20
C GLY A 954 -22.46 -5.44 23.21
N GLY A 955 -22.17 -5.96 24.39
CA GLY A 955 -21.35 -7.16 24.55
C GLY A 955 -20.19 -6.90 25.49
N ALA A 956 -18.97 -6.92 24.97
CA ALA A 956 -17.76 -6.63 25.73
C ALA A 956 -17.08 -5.40 25.14
N ASP A 957 -16.46 -4.58 26.02
CA ASP A 957 -15.86 -3.28 25.71
C ASP A 957 -16.92 -2.16 25.66
N ASN A 958 -16.57 -0.92 25.28
CA ASN A 958 -17.46 0.22 25.52
C ASN A 958 -18.36 0.50 24.32
N ASP A 959 -19.65 0.22 24.46
CA ASP A 959 -20.60 0.24 23.36
C ASP A 959 -21.51 1.47 23.37
N THR A 960 -22.07 1.80 22.20
CA THR A 960 -23.12 2.81 22.05
C THR A 960 -24.36 2.21 21.40
N LEU A 961 -25.49 2.23 22.12
CA LEU A 961 -26.76 1.65 21.69
C LEU A 961 -27.84 2.73 21.61
N SER A 962 -28.58 2.79 20.50
CA SER A 962 -29.81 3.59 20.33
C SER A 962 -31.01 2.68 20.01
N GLY A 963 -32.12 2.86 20.72
CA GLY A 963 -33.39 2.18 20.43
C GLY A 963 -34.17 2.85 19.30
N ASP A 964 -33.99 4.15 19.10
CA ASP A 964 -34.77 4.97 18.17
C ASP A 964 -36.30 4.91 18.43
N ALA A 965 -37.12 4.38 17.52
CA ALA A 965 -38.56 4.46 17.63
C ALA A 965 -39.17 3.11 17.97
N GLY A 966 -39.66 2.92 19.19
CA GLY A 966 -40.14 1.59 19.56
C GLY A 966 -40.58 1.43 21.00
N ASN A 967 -40.48 0.21 21.51
CA ASN A 967 -40.42 -0.06 22.95
C ASN A 967 -39.30 -1.06 23.11
N ASP A 968 -38.09 -0.52 23.24
CA ASP A 968 -36.87 -1.23 22.95
C ASP A 968 -36.24 -1.79 24.20
N LYS A 969 -35.39 -2.78 24.02
CA LYS A 969 -34.65 -3.42 25.09
C LYS A 969 -33.17 -3.35 24.78
N LEU A 970 -32.46 -2.49 25.50
CA LEU A 970 -31.03 -2.27 25.35
C LEU A 970 -30.27 -2.87 26.54
N ASN A 971 -29.18 -3.57 26.26
CA ASN A 971 -28.28 -4.16 27.25
C ASN A 971 -26.83 -3.81 26.89
N GLY A 972 -26.13 -3.02 27.70
CA GLY A 972 -24.72 -2.69 27.46
C GLY A 972 -23.80 -3.89 27.66
N ASP A 973 -24.16 -4.75 28.60
CA ASP A 973 -23.38 -5.94 29.01
C ASP A 973 -22.12 -5.60 29.80
N ALA A 974 -20.91 -5.62 29.23
CA ALA A 974 -19.68 -5.38 29.99
C ALA A 974 -18.83 -4.30 29.32
N GLY A 975 -18.68 -3.14 29.95
CA GLY A 975 -18.18 -1.96 29.26
C GLY A 975 -18.54 -0.70 30.02
N ASN A 976 -18.03 0.45 29.60
CA ASN A 976 -18.61 1.73 30.02
C ASN A 976 -19.50 2.22 28.88
N ASP A 977 -20.76 1.81 28.91
CA ASP A 977 -21.64 1.86 27.75
C ASP A 977 -22.49 3.13 27.74
N LYS A 978 -22.91 3.52 26.54
CA LYS A 978 -23.86 4.62 26.34
C LYS A 978 -25.14 4.09 25.71
N LEU A 979 -26.23 4.12 26.47
CA LEU A 979 -27.54 3.63 26.02
C LEU A 979 -28.51 4.81 25.88
N ASN A 980 -29.19 4.88 24.73
CA ASN A 980 -30.26 5.83 24.43
C ASN A 980 -31.54 5.08 24.03
N GLY A 981 -32.62 5.25 24.79
CA GLY A 981 -33.91 4.62 24.50
C GLY A 981 -34.66 5.30 23.36
N ASP A 982 -34.46 6.61 23.19
CA ASP A 982 -35.20 7.45 22.25
C ASP A 982 -36.73 7.41 22.47
N ALA A 983 -37.54 7.23 21.42
CA ALA A 983 -38.99 7.40 21.49
C ALA A 983 -39.66 6.06 21.78
N GLY A 984 -40.08 5.83 23.02
CA GLY A 984 -40.65 4.53 23.37
C GLY A 984 -40.99 4.39 24.84
N ASN A 985 -41.44 3.20 25.24
CA ASN A 985 -41.34 2.81 26.66
C ASN A 985 -40.23 1.79 26.76
N ASP A 986 -39.01 2.27 26.97
CA ASP A 986 -37.82 1.47 26.74
C ASP A 986 -37.34 0.81 28.02
N THR A 987 -36.51 -0.23 27.88
CA THR A 987 -35.82 -0.89 28.97
C THR A 987 -34.33 -0.89 28.70
N LEU A 988 -33.60 -0.08 29.44
CA LEU A 988 -32.15 0.05 29.34
C LEU A 988 -31.49 -0.61 30.55
N ASN A 989 -30.53 -1.49 30.29
CA ASN A 989 -29.68 -2.12 31.29
C ASN A 989 -28.22 -1.84 30.96
N GLY A 990 -27.51 -1.07 31.79
CA GLY A 990 -26.09 -0.76 31.60
C GLY A 990 -25.26 -2.03 31.65
N GLY A 991 -25.19 -2.65 32.83
CA GLY A 991 -24.51 -3.94 32.99
C GLY A 991 -23.30 -3.81 33.92
N ASP A 992 -22.14 -4.30 33.51
CA ASP A 992 -20.89 -4.21 34.24
C ASP A 992 -20.05 -3.03 33.72
N GLY A 993 -19.97 -1.92 34.45
CA GLY A 993 -19.03 -0.83 34.20
C GLY A 993 -19.64 0.53 34.54
N ASP A 994 -19.02 1.64 34.14
CA ASP A 994 -19.51 2.97 34.49
C ASP A 994 -20.38 3.52 33.33
N ASP A 995 -21.67 3.22 33.33
CA ASP A 995 -22.56 3.41 32.18
C ASP A 995 -23.27 4.77 32.13
N THR A 996 -23.71 5.22 30.95
CA THR A 996 -24.59 6.39 30.76
C THR A 996 -25.90 5.97 30.10
N LEU A 997 -27.02 6.21 30.79
CA LEU A 997 -28.36 5.85 30.32
C LEU A 997 -29.23 7.11 30.11
N ILE A 998 -29.75 7.25 28.89
CA ILE A 998 -30.72 8.28 28.48
C ILE A 998 -31.98 7.54 28.02
N GLY A 999 -33.10 7.75 28.71
CA GLY A 999 -34.33 7.00 28.40
C GLY A 999 -35.14 7.54 27.23
N VAL A 1000 -34.95 8.80 26.82
CA VAL A 1000 -35.88 9.50 25.91
C VAL A 1000 -35.23 10.02 24.66
N ASP A 1001 -36.08 10.28 23.65
CA ASP A 1001 -35.76 11.09 22.49
C ASP A 1001 -35.59 12.55 22.94
N THR A 1002 -34.36 13.05 22.78
CA THR A 1002 -33.96 14.41 23.17
C THR A 1002 -34.57 15.50 22.29
N THR A 1003 -35.42 15.18 21.31
CA THR A 1003 -36.18 16.12 20.49
C THR A 1003 -37.65 16.22 20.90
N THR A 1004 -38.27 15.11 21.31
CA THR A 1004 -39.66 15.07 21.77
C THR A 1004 -39.79 15.20 23.28
N PHE A 1005 -38.74 14.88 24.04
CA PHE A 1005 -38.65 14.99 25.49
C PHE A 1005 -39.70 14.13 26.20
N GLY A 1006 -39.71 12.83 25.89
CA GLY A 1006 -40.38 11.81 26.70
C GLY A 1006 -41.90 11.88 26.73
N LYS A 1007 -42.56 12.57 25.79
CA LYS A 1007 -43.99 12.93 25.94
C LYS A 1007 -44.90 11.69 25.94
N GLY A 1008 -45.31 11.26 27.14
CA GLY A 1008 -46.19 10.13 27.37
C GLY A 1008 -45.50 8.77 27.52
N GLU A 1009 -44.19 8.77 27.82
CA GLU A 1009 -43.30 7.61 27.78
C GLU A 1009 -42.77 7.23 29.18
N ILE A 1010 -42.64 5.93 29.44
CA ILE A 1010 -42.15 5.39 30.72
C ILE A 1010 -40.99 4.44 30.48
N ASP A 1011 -39.78 4.94 30.68
CA ASP A 1011 -38.55 4.18 30.46
C ASP A 1011 -38.06 3.54 31.75
N THR A 1012 -37.65 2.29 31.67
CA THR A 1012 -37.04 1.56 32.77
C THR A 1012 -35.52 1.60 32.61
N LEU A 1013 -34.84 2.26 33.55
CA LEU A 1013 -33.39 2.38 33.56
C LEU A 1013 -32.80 1.51 34.69
N ILE A 1014 -31.86 0.65 34.35
CA ILE A 1014 -31.15 -0.26 35.24
C ILE A 1014 -29.66 0.00 35.06
N GLY A 1015 -28.99 0.45 36.11
CA GLY A 1015 -27.55 0.76 36.05
C GLY A 1015 -26.72 -0.52 35.96
N GLY A 1016 -27.00 -1.48 36.85
CA GLY A 1016 -26.24 -2.72 36.91
C GLY A 1016 -25.21 -2.68 38.01
N GLN A 1017 -23.94 -2.93 37.71
CA GLN A 1017 -22.79 -2.91 38.61
C GLN A 1017 -22.03 -1.60 38.45
N ASN A 1018 -21.05 -1.33 39.32
CA ASN A 1018 -20.21 -0.13 39.19
C ASN A 1018 -21.00 1.20 39.25
N LYS A 1019 -20.52 2.28 38.61
CA LYS A 1019 -21.01 3.65 38.80
C LYS A 1019 -21.75 4.18 37.59
N ASP A 1020 -23.06 4.29 37.70
CA ASP A 1020 -23.87 4.62 36.52
C ASP A 1020 -24.40 6.06 36.55
N ARG A 1021 -24.57 6.63 35.36
CA ARG A 1021 -25.13 7.97 35.16
C ARG A 1021 -26.48 7.89 34.45
N PHE A 1022 -27.54 8.21 35.19
CA PHE A 1022 -28.90 8.36 34.66
C PHE A 1022 -29.15 9.81 34.25
N VAL A 1023 -29.37 10.06 32.95
CA VAL A 1023 -29.52 11.40 32.40
C VAL A 1023 -30.98 11.75 32.20
N LEU A 1024 -31.48 12.70 33.00
CA LEU A 1024 -32.88 13.16 32.96
C LEU A 1024 -33.03 14.62 32.51
N GLY A 1025 -31.94 15.21 32.04
CA GLY A 1025 -31.89 16.57 31.50
C GLY A 1025 -30.47 17.02 31.17
N ASP A 1026 -30.37 18.02 30.30
CA ASP A 1026 -29.14 18.70 29.91
C ASP A 1026 -29.18 20.18 30.33
N SER A 1027 -28.21 20.98 29.87
CA SER A 1027 -28.11 22.41 30.19
C SER A 1027 -29.21 23.28 29.55
N SER A 1028 -29.96 22.73 28.61
CA SER A 1028 -31.06 23.41 27.93
C SER A 1028 -32.41 23.11 28.59
N GLN A 1029 -32.66 21.86 29.00
CA GLN A 1029 -33.94 21.45 29.56
C GLN A 1029 -33.96 20.08 30.26
N ALA A 1030 -35.05 19.83 31.00
CA ALA A 1030 -35.40 18.52 31.54
C ALA A 1030 -36.13 17.66 30.49
N TYR A 1031 -35.92 16.34 30.57
CA TYR A 1031 -36.30 15.39 29.53
C TYR A 1031 -37.72 14.81 29.63
N TYR A 1032 -38.33 14.73 30.81
CA TYR A 1032 -39.73 14.25 30.97
C TYR A 1032 -40.64 15.41 31.34
N LYS A 1033 -40.94 16.31 30.40
CA LYS A 1033 -41.60 17.59 30.71
C LYS A 1033 -42.79 17.86 29.80
N ASP A 1034 -43.94 17.25 30.11
CA ASP A 1034 -45.14 17.34 29.27
C ASP A 1034 -46.41 17.97 29.91
N THR A 1035 -46.36 18.37 31.19
CA THR A 1035 -47.50 18.80 32.03
C THR A 1035 -48.42 17.67 32.48
N GLY A 1036 -47.94 16.75 33.32
CA GLY A 1036 -48.69 15.57 33.75
C GLY A 1036 -48.04 14.67 34.81
N SER A 1037 -48.32 13.37 34.67
CA SER A 1037 -47.60 12.25 35.29
C SER A 1037 -47.63 11.07 34.33
N GLY A 1038 -47.73 11.39 33.03
CA GLY A 1038 -47.91 10.47 31.93
C GLY A 1038 -46.57 9.95 31.40
N ASP A 1039 -45.49 10.64 31.77
CA ASP A 1039 -44.11 10.40 31.39
C ASP A 1039 -43.19 10.40 32.62
N TYR A 1040 -42.25 9.45 32.71
CA TYR A 1040 -41.18 9.47 33.74
C TYR A 1040 -40.17 8.33 33.54
N ALA A 1041 -38.92 8.56 33.98
CA ALA A 1041 -37.93 7.49 34.13
C ALA A 1041 -38.17 6.65 35.40
N LEU A 1042 -38.22 5.33 35.25
CA LEU A 1042 -38.21 4.35 36.33
C LEU A 1042 -36.79 3.80 36.54
N ILE A 1043 -36.04 4.42 37.44
CA ILE A 1043 -34.71 3.94 37.83
C ILE A 1043 -34.85 2.80 38.84
N SER A 1044 -34.43 1.59 38.47
CA SER A 1044 -34.85 0.36 39.16
C SER A 1044 -33.89 -0.21 40.21
N ASP A 1045 -32.61 0.17 40.20
CA ASP A 1045 -31.57 -0.42 41.07
C ASP A 1045 -30.54 0.59 41.63
N PHE A 1046 -30.88 1.89 41.61
CA PHE A 1046 -30.00 2.99 42.03
C PHE A 1046 -29.23 2.77 43.34
N LYS A 1047 -27.91 2.97 43.31
CA LYS A 1047 -26.95 2.86 44.42
C LYS A 1047 -26.37 4.22 44.81
N LEU A 1048 -26.71 4.70 46.00
CA LEU A 1048 -26.44 6.08 46.47
C LEU A 1048 -24.98 6.58 46.39
N ASN A 1049 -23.98 5.70 46.46
CA ASN A 1049 -22.56 6.07 46.51
C ASN A 1049 -21.81 5.82 45.20
N ASP A 1050 -22.44 5.10 44.27
CA ASP A 1050 -21.83 4.70 43.02
C ASP A 1050 -22.49 5.48 41.87
N ASP A 1051 -23.83 5.59 41.90
CA ASP A 1051 -24.60 6.14 40.79
C ASP A 1051 -24.90 7.64 40.94
N THR A 1052 -25.08 8.30 39.79
CA THR A 1052 -25.42 9.72 39.67
C THR A 1052 -26.65 9.92 38.80
N ILE A 1053 -27.53 10.85 39.20
CA ILE A 1053 -28.66 11.33 38.40
C ILE A 1053 -28.33 12.75 37.91
N GLN A 1054 -28.31 12.96 36.60
CA GLN A 1054 -28.12 14.27 35.98
C GLN A 1054 -29.47 14.97 35.75
N LEU A 1055 -29.55 16.24 36.16
CA LEU A 1055 -30.76 17.07 36.13
C LEU A 1055 -30.46 18.45 35.56
N TYR A 1056 -31.44 19.04 34.88
CA TYR A 1056 -31.37 20.42 34.38
C TYR A 1056 -31.46 21.46 35.50
N GLY A 1057 -30.58 22.47 35.49
CA GLY A 1057 -30.71 23.71 36.24
C GLY A 1057 -30.13 23.64 37.67
N SER A 1058 -30.99 23.60 38.70
CA SER A 1058 -30.49 23.59 40.09
C SER A 1058 -31.38 22.78 41.02
N ALA A 1059 -30.82 22.35 42.15
CA ALA A 1059 -31.54 21.63 43.19
C ALA A 1059 -32.83 22.32 43.66
N SER A 1060 -32.91 23.66 43.58
CA SER A 1060 -34.10 24.42 43.98
C SER A 1060 -35.31 24.25 43.05
N ASN A 1061 -35.10 23.70 41.85
CA ASN A 1061 -36.16 23.42 40.89
C ASN A 1061 -36.90 22.11 41.21
N TYR A 1062 -36.37 21.26 42.11
CA TYR A 1062 -36.85 19.90 42.33
C TYR A 1062 -37.35 19.65 43.75
N GLU A 1063 -38.30 18.72 43.90
CA GLU A 1063 -38.80 18.21 45.18
C GLU A 1063 -38.81 16.68 45.19
N LEU A 1064 -38.32 16.07 46.29
CA LEU A 1064 -38.33 14.61 46.47
C LEU A 1064 -39.52 14.16 47.33
N GLN A 1065 -40.23 13.11 46.89
CA GLN A 1065 -41.26 12.41 47.67
C GLN A 1065 -40.84 10.96 47.93
N THR A 1066 -40.33 10.68 49.13
CA THR A 1066 -39.65 9.43 49.53
C THR A 1066 -40.52 8.16 49.62
N LYS A 1067 -41.85 8.29 49.47
CA LYS A 1067 -42.80 7.18 49.45
C LYS A 1067 -43.91 7.49 48.46
N TYR A 1068 -43.56 7.40 47.18
CA TYR A 1068 -44.50 7.56 46.09
C TYR A 1068 -44.80 6.19 45.46
N SER A 1069 -46.05 5.97 45.11
CA SER A 1069 -46.49 4.77 44.39
C SER A 1069 -47.44 5.20 43.28
N LEU A 1070 -47.12 4.80 42.06
CA LEU A 1070 -47.95 5.00 40.87
C LEU A 1070 -48.10 3.64 40.18
N GLY A 1071 -49.30 3.06 40.23
CA GLY A 1071 -49.50 1.67 39.82
C GLY A 1071 -48.68 0.69 40.65
N SER A 1072 -47.88 -0.16 39.99
CA SER A 1072 -46.94 -1.10 40.61
C SER A 1072 -45.59 -0.48 40.98
N ASN A 1073 -45.28 0.72 40.46
CA ASN A 1073 -44.00 1.38 40.65
C ASN A 1073 -43.99 2.11 42.00
N THR A 1074 -43.02 1.79 42.86
CA THR A 1074 -42.88 2.35 44.21
C THR A 1074 -41.44 2.78 44.45
N GLY A 1075 -41.22 4.01 44.90
CA GLY A 1075 -39.89 4.55 45.14
C GLY A 1075 -39.89 5.99 45.65
N THR A 1076 -38.75 6.68 45.51
CA THR A 1076 -38.64 8.13 45.71
C THR A 1076 -38.99 8.82 44.39
N ALA A 1077 -40.05 9.62 44.36
CA ALA A 1077 -40.39 10.42 43.19
C ALA A 1077 -39.59 11.73 43.15
N ILE A 1078 -39.09 12.10 41.98
CA ILE A 1078 -38.43 13.37 41.68
C ILE A 1078 -39.44 14.25 40.93
N TRP A 1079 -39.82 15.38 41.54
CA TRP A 1079 -40.76 16.33 40.95
C TRP A 1079 -40.05 17.59 40.49
N LEU A 1080 -40.21 18.00 39.23
CA LEU A 1080 -39.77 19.30 38.72
C LEU A 1080 -40.86 20.37 38.96
N THR A 1081 -40.48 21.53 39.48
CA THR A 1081 -41.40 22.64 39.76
C THR A 1081 -41.32 23.70 38.66
N THR A 1082 -42.38 23.87 37.87
CA THR A 1082 -42.48 24.92 36.84
C THR A 1082 -43.74 25.75 37.02
N SER A 1083 -43.61 27.09 37.09
CA SER A 1083 -44.66 28.13 37.00
C SER A 1083 -46.09 27.80 37.49
N GLY A 1084 -46.25 27.00 38.55
CA GLY A 1084 -47.53 26.68 39.18
C GLY A 1084 -47.97 25.21 39.22
N SER A 1085 -47.25 24.28 38.57
CA SER A 1085 -47.50 22.83 38.60
C SER A 1085 -46.23 22.04 38.91
N LYS A 1086 -46.41 20.82 39.46
CA LYS A 1086 -45.33 19.85 39.66
C LYS A 1086 -45.41 18.79 38.56
N GLU A 1087 -44.27 18.47 37.98
CA GLU A 1087 -44.10 17.45 36.94
C GLU A 1087 -43.33 16.25 37.51
N LEU A 1088 -43.76 15.02 37.22
CA LEU A 1088 -43.04 13.83 37.68
C LEU A 1088 -41.95 13.48 36.66
N ILE A 1089 -40.67 13.57 37.04
CA ILE A 1089 -39.56 13.28 36.12
C ILE A 1089 -39.04 11.85 36.29
N ALA A 1090 -39.06 11.33 37.51
CA ALA A 1090 -38.58 9.98 37.79
C ALA A 1090 -39.17 9.35 39.05
N ILE A 1091 -39.22 8.01 39.06
CA ILE A 1091 -39.40 7.19 40.27
C ILE A 1091 -38.12 6.37 40.47
N VAL A 1092 -37.42 6.62 41.57
CA VAL A 1092 -36.14 5.97 41.88
C VAL A 1092 -36.32 4.92 42.97
N LYS A 1093 -36.03 3.66 42.64
CA LYS A 1093 -35.95 2.54 43.58
C LYS A 1093 -34.56 2.46 44.22
N ALA A 1094 -34.28 3.40 45.12
CA ALA A 1094 -33.01 3.42 45.85
C ALA A 1094 -33.05 2.53 47.11
N ASP A 1095 -31.87 2.01 47.48
CA ASP A 1095 -31.65 1.28 48.73
C ASP A 1095 -31.81 2.16 49.99
N GLN A 1096 -31.66 3.48 49.82
CA GLN A 1096 -31.60 4.49 50.87
C GLN A 1096 -32.37 5.76 50.50
N THR A 1097 -32.46 6.71 51.45
CA THR A 1097 -33.17 7.99 51.23
C THR A 1097 -32.30 8.96 50.43
N LEU A 1098 -32.81 9.43 49.28
CA LEU A 1098 -32.14 10.40 48.42
C LEU A 1098 -32.14 11.83 49.02
N ASN A 1099 -31.10 12.62 48.68
CA ASN A 1099 -30.96 14.02 49.07
C ASN A 1099 -30.38 14.87 47.93
N LEU A 1100 -31.13 15.88 47.47
CA LEU A 1100 -30.77 16.78 46.36
C LEU A 1100 -29.48 17.60 46.59
N THR A 1101 -29.00 17.73 47.83
CA THR A 1101 -27.75 18.46 48.11
C THR A 1101 -26.50 17.57 48.04
N ASN A 1102 -26.65 16.27 47.75
CA ASN A 1102 -25.50 15.38 47.60
C ASN A 1102 -24.92 15.48 46.18
N SER A 1103 -23.77 16.14 46.05
CA SER A 1103 -23.09 16.32 44.75
C SER A 1103 -22.57 15.04 44.12
N ASN A 1104 -22.51 13.94 44.88
CA ASN A 1104 -22.12 12.63 44.35
C ASN A 1104 -23.31 11.82 43.82
N THR A 1105 -24.54 12.24 44.14
CA THR A 1105 -25.78 11.56 43.73
C THR A 1105 -26.51 12.35 42.66
N PHE A 1106 -26.44 13.69 42.72
CA PHE A 1106 -27.10 14.57 41.77
C PHE A 1106 -26.09 15.50 41.11
N SER A 1107 -26.06 15.47 39.79
CA SER A 1107 -25.36 16.46 38.96
C SER A 1107 -26.39 17.44 38.39
N PHE A 1108 -26.08 18.72 38.40
CA PHE A 1108 -26.92 19.77 37.84
C PHE A 1108 -26.17 20.49 36.72
N VAL A 1109 -26.77 20.52 35.53
CA VAL A 1109 -26.18 21.07 34.29
C VAL A 1109 -26.94 22.28 33.77
#